data_AF-A0A0S7XXB2-F1
#
_entry.id   AF-A0A0S7XXB2-F1
#
_cell.length_a   1.000
_cell.length_b   1.000
_cell.length_c   1.000
_cell.angle_alpha   90.00
_cell.angle_beta   90.00
_cell.angle_gamma   90.00
#
_symmetry.space_group_name_H-M   'P 1'
#
loop_
_entity.id
_entity.type
_entity.pdbx_description
1 polymer ?
#
loop_
_entity_poly.entity_id
_entity_poly.type
_entity_poly.pdbx_seq_one_letter_code
_entity_poly.pdbx_strand_id
1 'polypeptide(L)'
;MRNKKAKEKARDNFSLKSFFDNFSRIITLVALGLVLPVFSREIPRNEYILYMPITYSKIISQTEANIAFALYGDKNDPDYQDVNPVDGIDDQRFKVLKNLAIRFAPYLAQNTRHAPVDFKYFMKNIDPFPLYVDTWDISYEKPQLVESRSINFASDDSQLLSLIKEFHPDHPTPNHFWSIKKNPSSEFFKVLYFDFPGHDEKSWGGNYERLISKIQNAFTPSFVKTFVHPFISDERARSLNTSGYEFVIQYWFFYPHNDGGNNHEGDWEHINVVISPLDKVEDFLTANDVQQLLQGKGLSDRNRNESLIIKRIEYYFHYKVMVLDFSHPNVYLPKMEWQQEIKSLEKDRRGKSWICRKIRSLAYRDAKETEINTHSFGYIGGNCRGYEQILSPPGKTNRDSHGNYPFPGIYREVGPANSSEQISARIDHLTYYKNASSKKTENKNSYGRSNVIEFDHPSKIEIIPDWERVIDLVESNREIRKNWFWLVLPIRWGYPVSSSPLAGVVDHMDVGNLSVVGPAYIEAWNRVSGGSGFSVYVPHKFSSLFPLDWQSSFSNKLGLFNLVIPTLENIPPFNLVLSLFKVPFNGLNPRKPVFFPKEKIPFRFVGISVGMFKQNIPENLATLSFSPEQVNEIKERIIRIDPYYQNNNMKREYISEKMKGAMFQLNFHMGRRLISENILRYSCATVGENIYLNNRAEPFKIRSELNLWEYIGSLRYNLKTGNTQPYVKAGYGWNWYRVENVSADGRLLKEPHSPWIRRPSLTKFKNLLPNSWHFGLGIEVIPIKTLNGIDIGLKLEYLKIYSSIGLEMALSPWSEVTQGDVRVSRDNISLSLSINY
;
A
#
# COMPACT_ATOMS: atom_id res chain seq x y z
N MET A 1 2.69 1.92 -63.61
CA MET A 1 1.39 1.51 -63.01
C MET A 1 1.47 0.62 -61.76
N ARG A 2 2.64 0.05 -61.36
CA ARG A 2 2.74 -0.78 -60.13
C ARG A 2 2.82 0.00 -58.79
N ASN A 3 3.11 1.30 -58.80
CA ASN A 3 3.28 2.11 -57.57
C ASN A 3 2.01 2.82 -57.05
N LYS A 4 0.89 2.80 -57.78
CA LYS A 4 -0.38 3.42 -57.33
C LYS A 4 -1.22 2.45 -56.48
N LYS A 5 -1.25 1.16 -56.84
CA LYS A 5 -1.97 0.11 -56.09
C LYS A 5 -1.40 -0.19 -54.70
N ALA A 6 -0.12 0.09 -54.44
CA ALA A 6 0.48 -0.08 -53.11
C ALA A 6 0.12 1.07 -52.14
N LYS A 7 -0.14 2.28 -52.65
CA LYS A 7 -0.55 3.44 -51.83
C LYS A 7 -2.05 3.46 -51.51
N GLU A 8 -2.89 2.87 -52.35
CA GLU A 8 -4.33 2.70 -52.04
C GLU A 8 -4.57 1.57 -51.03
N LYS A 9 -3.82 0.47 -51.09
CA LYS A 9 -3.98 -0.65 -50.14
C LYS A 9 -3.48 -0.36 -48.72
N ALA A 10 -2.67 0.69 -48.53
CA ALA A 10 -2.19 1.13 -47.22
C ALA A 10 -3.12 2.15 -46.53
N ARG A 11 -4.09 2.73 -47.25
CA ARG A 11 -5.04 3.72 -46.70
C ARG A 11 -6.33 3.11 -46.13
N ASP A 12 -6.70 1.91 -46.57
CA ASP A 12 -7.97 1.28 -46.18
C ASP A 12 -7.89 0.32 -44.96
N ASN A 13 -6.69 0.09 -44.41
CA ASN A 13 -6.50 -0.92 -43.34
C ASN A 13 -6.47 -0.38 -41.89
N PHE A 14 -6.87 0.87 -41.65
CA PHE A 14 -7.04 1.41 -40.29
C PHE A 14 -8.50 1.88 -40.08
N SER A 15 -9.41 0.91 -40.09
CA SER A 15 -10.81 1.15 -39.69
C SER A 15 -10.91 1.19 -38.16
N LEU A 16 -11.82 2.00 -37.61
CA LEU A 16 -12.10 2.07 -36.17
C LEU A 16 -12.41 0.67 -35.59
N LYS A 17 -13.00 -0.21 -36.41
CA LYS A 17 -13.24 -1.62 -36.09
C LYS A 17 -11.93 -2.40 -35.93
N SER A 18 -10.97 -2.22 -36.83
CA SER A 18 -9.63 -2.83 -36.68
C SER A 18 -8.87 -2.32 -35.45
N PHE A 19 -9.10 -1.06 -35.04
CA PHE A 19 -8.53 -0.53 -33.81
C PHE A 19 -9.21 -1.10 -32.57
N PHE A 20 -10.55 -1.23 -32.53
CA PHE A 20 -11.23 -1.89 -31.41
C PHE A 20 -10.93 -3.39 -31.37
N ASP A 21 -10.82 -4.06 -32.52
CA ASP A 21 -10.38 -5.45 -32.59
C ASP A 21 -8.90 -5.57 -32.16
N ASN A 22 -8.03 -4.64 -32.54
CA ASN A 22 -6.62 -4.66 -32.11
C ASN A 22 -6.42 -4.16 -30.67
N PHE A 23 -7.22 -3.24 -30.16
CA PHE A 23 -7.17 -2.73 -28.79
C PHE A 23 -7.87 -3.70 -27.84
N SER A 24 -8.99 -4.32 -28.25
CA SER A 24 -9.54 -5.50 -27.59
C SER A 24 -8.54 -6.63 -27.66
N ARG A 25 -7.90 -6.93 -28.81
CA ARG A 25 -6.86 -7.98 -28.88
C ARG A 25 -5.61 -7.62 -28.10
N ILE A 26 -5.21 -6.35 -27.97
CA ILE A 26 -4.06 -5.91 -27.17
C ILE A 26 -4.45 -5.93 -25.69
N ILE A 27 -5.65 -5.51 -25.30
CA ILE A 27 -6.14 -5.70 -23.92
C ILE A 27 -6.29 -7.18 -23.63
N THR A 28 -6.77 -7.99 -24.58
CA THR A 28 -6.91 -9.43 -24.49
C THR A 28 -5.55 -10.12 -24.58
N LEU A 29 -4.52 -9.60 -25.27
CA LEU A 29 -3.15 -10.14 -25.34
C LEU A 29 -2.25 -9.62 -24.23
N VAL A 30 -2.53 -8.46 -23.65
CA VAL A 30 -1.93 -7.96 -22.42
C VAL A 30 -2.60 -8.65 -21.24
N ALA A 31 -3.91 -8.87 -21.28
CA ALA A 31 -4.60 -9.75 -20.34
C ALA A 31 -4.15 -11.20 -20.52
N LEU A 32 -4.12 -11.80 -21.72
CA LEU A 32 -3.67 -13.19 -21.93
C LEU A 32 -2.15 -13.36 -21.84
N GLY A 33 -1.35 -12.36 -22.20
CA GLY A 33 0.10 -12.38 -22.12
C GLY A 33 0.64 -12.11 -20.72
N LEU A 34 -0.15 -11.46 -19.86
CA LEU A 34 0.07 -11.41 -18.40
C LEU A 34 -0.72 -12.52 -17.65
N VAL A 35 -1.60 -13.24 -18.34
CA VAL A 35 -2.30 -14.46 -17.88
C VAL A 35 -1.67 -15.69 -18.57
N LEU A 36 -0.36 -15.67 -18.81
CA LEU A 36 0.37 -16.87 -18.41
C LEU A 36 0.26 -16.86 -16.90
N PRO A 37 -0.50 -17.80 -16.31
CA PRO A 37 -0.44 -17.92 -14.88
C PRO A 37 1.02 -18.26 -14.58
N VAL A 38 1.76 -17.28 -14.08
CA VAL A 38 2.90 -17.55 -13.20
C VAL A 38 2.23 -18.12 -11.95
N PHE A 39 1.67 -19.32 -12.08
CA PHE A 39 1.26 -20.12 -10.95
C PHE A 39 2.51 -20.21 -10.09
N SER A 40 2.36 -19.88 -8.82
CA SER A 40 3.35 -20.21 -7.81
C SER A 40 3.63 -21.70 -7.97
N ARG A 41 4.79 -22.02 -8.57
CA ARG A 41 5.20 -23.41 -8.73
C ARG A 41 5.48 -23.90 -7.33
N GLU A 42 4.90 -25.05 -6.97
CA GLU A 42 5.26 -25.73 -5.73
C GLU A 42 6.78 -25.90 -5.68
N ILE A 43 7.39 -25.53 -4.55
CA ILE A 43 8.83 -25.65 -4.35
C ILE A 43 9.07 -26.98 -3.66
N PRO A 44 9.51 -28.02 -4.40
CA PRO A 44 9.62 -29.35 -3.84
C PRO A 44 10.75 -29.41 -2.80
N ARG A 45 10.64 -30.34 -1.86
CA ARG A 45 11.58 -30.49 -0.74
C ARG A 45 13.03 -30.62 -1.17
N ASN A 46 13.28 -31.27 -2.31
CA ASN A 46 14.61 -31.45 -2.88
C ASN A 46 15.13 -30.22 -3.66
N GLU A 47 14.44 -29.08 -3.63
CA GLU A 47 14.88 -27.85 -4.31
C GLU A 47 14.81 -26.58 -3.43
N TYR A 48 14.19 -26.60 -2.25
CA TYR A 48 13.95 -25.35 -1.49
C TYR A 48 15.23 -24.60 -1.09
N ILE A 49 16.36 -25.31 -0.93
CA ILE A 49 17.63 -24.70 -0.53
C ILE A 49 18.13 -23.65 -1.53
N LEU A 50 17.73 -23.76 -2.81
CA LEU A 50 18.07 -22.82 -3.87
C LEU A 50 17.44 -21.42 -3.66
N TYR A 51 16.41 -21.34 -2.82
CA TYR A 51 15.66 -20.13 -2.56
C TYR A 51 15.94 -19.53 -1.19
N MET A 52 16.84 -20.14 -0.41
CA MET A 52 17.14 -19.75 0.97
C MET A 52 18.59 -19.23 1.08
N PRO A 53 18.86 -18.27 1.99
CA PRO A 53 20.23 -17.94 2.37
C PRO A 53 20.94 -19.14 3.02
N ILE A 54 22.14 -19.46 2.53
CA ILE A 54 22.98 -20.54 3.06
C ILE A 54 23.86 -20.00 4.20
N THR A 55 23.18 -19.45 5.21
CA THR A 55 23.81 -18.89 6.41
C THR A 55 22.88 -19.10 7.59
N TYR A 56 23.43 -19.49 8.74
CA TYR A 56 22.65 -19.54 9.98
C TYR A 56 22.43 -18.15 10.53
N SER A 57 21.18 -17.85 10.92
CA SER A 57 20.89 -16.69 11.76
C SER A 57 21.64 -16.84 13.07
N LYS A 58 22.25 -15.77 13.54
CA LYS A 58 22.90 -15.75 14.85
C LYS A 58 21.86 -15.56 15.94
N ILE A 59 21.95 -16.35 17.00
CA ILE A 59 21.19 -16.10 18.21
C ILE A 59 21.65 -14.79 18.85
N ILE A 60 20.73 -14.04 19.44
CA ILE A 60 21.02 -12.74 20.04
C ILE A 60 21.13 -12.91 21.55
N SER A 61 22.27 -12.49 22.09
CA SER A 61 22.57 -12.54 23.51
C SER A 61 21.85 -11.48 24.34
N GLN A 62 21.89 -11.65 25.66
CA GLN A 62 21.43 -10.65 26.63
C GLN A 62 22.13 -9.30 26.41
N THR A 63 21.45 -8.21 26.75
CA THR A 63 22.09 -6.89 26.80
C THR A 63 23.11 -6.81 27.95
N GLU A 64 24.08 -5.90 27.83
CA GLU A 64 25.02 -5.62 28.93
C GLU A 64 24.28 -5.19 30.21
N ALA A 65 23.23 -4.37 30.08
CA ALA A 65 22.35 -4.01 31.19
C ALA A 65 21.58 -5.20 31.80
N ASN A 66 21.07 -6.16 31.02
CA ASN A 66 20.40 -7.35 31.57
C ASN A 66 21.32 -8.09 32.55
N ILE A 67 22.59 -8.24 32.16
CA ILE A 67 23.64 -8.88 32.96
C ILE A 67 23.95 -8.02 34.18
N ALA A 68 24.23 -6.72 33.99
CA ALA A 68 24.66 -5.81 35.05
C ALA A 68 23.62 -5.66 36.18
N PHE A 69 22.32 -5.72 35.85
CA PHE A 69 21.24 -5.60 36.83
C PHE A 69 20.70 -6.94 37.32
N ALA A 70 21.28 -8.05 36.89
CA ALA A 70 20.77 -9.40 37.14
C ALA A 70 19.25 -9.45 36.89
N LEU A 71 18.83 -9.08 35.68
CA LEU A 71 17.42 -8.93 35.31
C LEU A 71 16.61 -10.18 35.67
N TYR A 72 17.18 -11.37 35.50
CA TYR A 72 16.55 -12.67 35.80
C TYR A 72 16.98 -13.26 37.15
N GLY A 73 17.70 -12.52 37.99
CA GLY A 73 18.30 -13.00 39.24
C GLY A 73 19.74 -13.46 39.08
N ASP A 74 20.55 -13.22 40.11
CA ASP A 74 21.95 -13.63 40.18
C ASP A 74 22.02 -15.07 40.69
N LYS A 75 22.53 -16.00 39.87
CA LYS A 75 22.67 -17.43 40.23
C LYS A 75 23.66 -17.64 41.39
N ASN A 76 24.51 -16.66 41.68
CA ASN A 76 25.47 -16.71 42.79
C ASN A 76 24.89 -16.18 44.11
N ASP A 77 23.70 -15.57 44.08
CA ASP A 77 23.01 -15.12 45.27
C ASP A 77 22.51 -16.33 46.07
N PRO A 78 22.84 -16.46 47.38
CA PRO A 78 22.32 -17.54 48.22
C PRO A 78 20.79 -17.65 48.27
N ASP A 79 20.08 -16.55 48.01
CA ASP A 79 18.62 -16.48 48.01
C ASP A 79 17.99 -16.79 46.65
N TYR A 80 18.80 -17.05 45.60
CA TYR A 80 18.31 -17.41 44.26
C TYR A 80 17.51 -18.72 44.29
N GLN A 81 16.27 -18.68 43.79
CA GLN A 81 15.40 -19.85 43.68
C GLN A 81 14.76 -19.93 42.30
N ASP A 82 14.89 -21.06 41.61
CA ASP A 82 14.31 -21.30 40.28
C ASP A 82 13.63 -22.68 40.30
N VAL A 83 12.40 -22.72 40.81
CA VAL A 83 11.71 -23.97 41.13
C VAL A 83 10.35 -24.07 40.44
N ASN A 84 9.61 -22.97 40.28
CA ASN A 84 8.25 -23.02 39.76
C ASN A 84 7.84 -21.78 38.95
N PRO A 85 8.00 -21.80 37.61
CA PRO A 85 8.58 -22.89 36.80
C PRO A 85 10.11 -22.93 36.92
N VAL A 86 10.74 -24.05 36.52
CA VAL A 86 12.19 -24.09 36.29
C VAL A 86 12.47 -23.51 34.91
N ASP A 87 12.79 -22.23 34.85
CA ASP A 87 12.93 -21.45 33.62
C ASP A 87 14.20 -20.59 33.59
N GLY A 88 15.08 -20.68 34.59
CA GLY A 88 16.29 -19.88 34.65
C GLY A 88 16.07 -18.47 35.20
N ILE A 89 14.88 -18.16 35.71
CA ILE A 89 14.53 -16.89 36.35
C ILE A 89 14.34 -17.14 37.84
N ASP A 90 14.90 -16.27 38.68
CA ASP A 90 14.60 -16.27 40.11
C ASP A 90 13.09 -16.09 40.37
N ASP A 91 12.49 -16.91 41.23
CA ASP A 91 11.06 -16.98 41.49
C ASP A 91 10.50 -15.64 42.05
N GLN A 92 11.30 -14.87 42.81
CA GLN A 92 10.89 -13.54 43.26
C GLN A 92 10.91 -12.55 42.10
N ARG A 93 11.96 -12.60 41.29
CA ARG A 93 12.09 -11.78 40.08
C ARG A 93 10.98 -12.09 39.08
N PHE A 94 10.66 -13.37 38.87
CA PHE A 94 9.58 -13.83 38.01
C PHE A 94 8.25 -13.18 38.40
N LYS A 95 7.92 -13.12 39.71
CA LYS A 95 6.69 -12.47 40.19
C LYS A 95 6.64 -10.99 39.81
N VAL A 96 7.75 -10.26 39.96
CA VAL A 96 7.82 -8.84 39.58
C VAL A 96 7.64 -8.67 38.07
N LEU A 97 8.43 -9.41 37.26
CA LEU A 97 8.36 -9.36 35.80
C LEU A 97 6.97 -9.75 35.28
N LYS A 98 6.35 -10.76 35.88
CA LYS A 98 4.99 -11.19 35.56
C LYS A 98 3.95 -10.11 35.86
N ASN A 99 4.05 -9.43 37.00
CA ASN A 99 3.13 -8.35 37.36
C ASN A 99 3.28 -7.14 36.43
N LEU A 100 4.52 -6.80 36.04
CA LEU A 100 4.78 -5.77 35.03
C LEU A 100 4.17 -6.16 33.67
N ALA A 101 4.42 -7.39 33.23
CA ALA A 101 3.89 -7.91 31.97
C ALA A 101 2.35 -7.87 31.93
N ILE A 102 1.68 -8.19 33.04
CA ILE A 102 0.21 -8.12 33.17
C ILE A 102 -0.27 -6.66 33.11
N ARG A 103 0.34 -5.78 33.91
CA ARG A 103 -0.06 -4.36 34.02
C ARG A 103 0.04 -3.63 32.69
N PHE A 104 1.05 -3.97 31.88
CA PHE A 104 1.33 -3.32 30.60
C PHE A 104 0.93 -4.13 29.37
N ALA A 105 0.16 -5.21 29.57
CA ALA A 105 -0.23 -6.11 28.49
C ALA A 105 -1.02 -5.40 27.38
N PRO A 106 -0.75 -5.71 26.10
CA PRO A 106 -1.41 -5.11 24.97
C PRO A 106 -2.87 -5.58 24.82
N TYR A 107 -3.72 -4.70 24.34
CA TYR A 107 -5.08 -4.98 23.90
C TYR A 107 -5.13 -4.86 22.37
N LEU A 108 -5.42 -5.96 21.69
CA LEU A 108 -5.28 -6.06 20.24
C LEU A 108 -6.63 -6.20 19.54
N ALA A 109 -6.94 -5.24 18.69
CA ALA A 109 -8.10 -5.25 17.81
C ALA A 109 -7.86 -6.18 16.61
N GLN A 110 -8.73 -7.16 16.39
CA GLN A 110 -8.61 -8.06 15.25
C GLN A 110 -9.05 -7.36 13.96
N ASN A 111 -8.11 -7.07 13.05
CA ASN A 111 -8.47 -6.67 11.68
C ASN A 111 -8.77 -7.89 10.80
N THR A 112 -8.18 -9.03 11.17
CA THR A 112 -8.23 -10.35 10.55
C THR A 112 -9.17 -11.28 11.32
N ARG A 113 -9.27 -12.55 10.88
CA ARG A 113 -9.90 -13.61 11.69
C ARG A 113 -8.90 -14.35 12.58
N HIS A 114 -7.61 -14.02 12.48
CA HIS A 114 -6.54 -14.69 13.22
C HIS A 114 -6.33 -14.05 14.59
N ALA A 115 -5.78 -14.83 15.51
CA ALA A 115 -5.30 -14.36 16.81
C ALA A 115 -3.93 -14.99 17.09
N PRO A 116 -3.12 -14.37 17.96
CA PRO A 116 -1.96 -15.02 18.54
C PRO A 116 -2.38 -16.25 19.34
N VAL A 117 -1.58 -17.31 19.27
CA VAL A 117 -1.91 -18.61 19.88
C VAL A 117 -0.75 -19.18 20.70
N ASP A 118 -1.07 -20.05 21.65
CA ASP A 118 -0.08 -20.86 22.35
C ASP A 118 0.43 -21.97 21.42
N PHE A 119 1.63 -21.82 20.84
CA PHE A 119 2.19 -22.89 19.99
C PHE A 119 2.40 -24.20 20.76
N LYS A 120 2.66 -24.14 22.09
CA LYS A 120 2.84 -25.34 22.92
C LYS A 120 1.54 -26.13 23.04
N TYR A 121 0.39 -25.47 22.88
CA TYR A 121 -0.89 -26.16 22.75
C TYR A 121 -0.92 -27.01 21.47
N PHE A 122 -0.40 -26.53 20.34
CA PHE A 122 -0.34 -27.31 19.10
C PHE A 122 0.61 -28.50 19.25
N MET A 123 1.80 -28.28 19.82
CA MET A 123 2.75 -29.37 20.08
C MET A 123 2.17 -30.50 20.94
N LYS A 124 1.28 -30.17 21.88
CA LYS A 124 0.65 -31.16 22.78
C LYS A 124 -0.56 -31.87 22.16
N ASN A 125 -1.27 -31.23 21.24
CA ASN A 125 -2.57 -31.69 20.74
C ASN A 125 -2.56 -32.13 19.27
N ILE A 126 -1.47 -31.86 18.53
CA ILE A 126 -1.25 -32.34 17.17
C ILE A 126 -0.22 -33.46 17.23
N ASP A 127 -0.64 -34.68 16.93
CA ASP A 127 0.23 -35.85 16.85
C ASP A 127 0.25 -36.39 15.41
N PRO A 128 1.42 -36.45 14.74
CA PRO A 128 2.73 -35.98 15.20
C PRO A 128 2.95 -34.47 14.97
N PHE A 129 3.74 -33.82 15.82
CA PHE A 129 4.32 -32.48 15.61
C PHE A 129 5.86 -32.59 15.49
N PRO A 130 6.39 -33.11 14.36
CA PRO A 130 7.80 -33.42 14.23
C PRO A 130 8.68 -32.19 13.96
N LEU A 131 9.90 -32.19 14.49
CA LEU A 131 10.99 -31.34 14.00
C LEU A 131 11.70 -32.05 12.86
N TYR A 132 11.70 -31.44 11.69
CA TYR A 132 12.47 -31.93 10.56
C TYR A 132 13.89 -31.42 10.61
N VAL A 133 14.81 -32.29 10.23
CA VAL A 133 16.23 -31.98 10.03
C VAL A 133 16.60 -32.47 8.65
N ASP A 134 16.80 -31.53 7.74
CA ASP A 134 17.27 -31.80 6.39
C ASP A 134 18.75 -31.48 6.29
N THR A 135 19.55 -32.45 5.85
CA THR A 135 20.99 -32.28 5.59
C THR A 135 21.21 -32.18 4.09
N TRP A 136 21.79 -31.06 3.67
CA TRP A 136 22.12 -30.76 2.28
C TRP A 136 23.62 -30.83 2.05
N ASP A 137 24.05 -31.38 0.93
CA ASP A 137 25.39 -31.19 0.40
C ASP A 137 25.37 -29.98 -0.54
N ILE A 138 25.99 -28.88 -0.10
CA ILE A 138 26.08 -27.62 -0.85
C ILE A 138 27.43 -27.48 -1.57
N SER A 139 28.26 -28.53 -1.60
CA SER A 139 29.55 -28.51 -2.32
C SER A 139 29.41 -28.54 -3.84
N TYR A 140 28.24 -28.94 -4.36
CA TYR A 140 27.93 -28.99 -5.79
C TYR A 140 27.31 -27.68 -6.32
N GLU A 141 27.41 -27.46 -7.63
CA GLU A 141 26.75 -26.34 -8.32
C GLU A 141 25.22 -26.35 -8.11
N LYS A 142 24.61 -27.54 -8.04
CA LYS A 142 23.23 -27.73 -7.57
C LYS A 142 23.28 -28.50 -6.24
N PRO A 143 22.97 -27.85 -5.10
CA PRO A 143 22.85 -28.52 -3.82
C PRO A 143 21.97 -29.78 -3.85
N GLN A 144 22.35 -30.81 -3.11
CA GLN A 144 21.63 -32.08 -3.04
C GLN A 144 21.15 -32.38 -1.63
N LEU A 145 19.88 -32.76 -1.48
CA LEU A 145 19.36 -33.25 -0.20
C LEU A 145 19.92 -34.66 0.05
N VAL A 146 20.74 -34.79 1.09
CA VAL A 146 21.44 -36.04 1.44
C VAL A 146 20.61 -36.86 2.42
N GLU A 147 20.01 -36.18 3.40
CA GLU A 147 19.24 -36.82 4.47
C GLU A 147 18.06 -35.92 4.85
N SER A 148 16.94 -36.55 5.17
CA SER A 148 15.77 -35.89 5.73
C SER A 148 15.24 -36.78 6.85
N ARG A 149 15.29 -36.31 8.09
CA ARG A 149 14.80 -37.04 9.27
C ARG A 149 13.83 -36.20 10.09
N SER A 150 12.92 -36.85 10.80
CA SER A 150 11.96 -36.23 11.72
C SER A 150 12.23 -36.68 13.15
N ILE A 151 12.22 -35.74 14.10
CA ILE A 151 12.39 -36.00 15.53
C ILE A 151 11.04 -35.83 16.22
N ASN A 152 10.57 -36.86 16.92
CA ASN A 152 9.38 -36.76 17.77
C ASN A 152 9.80 -36.41 19.20
N PHE A 153 9.44 -35.23 19.68
CA PHE A 153 9.83 -34.73 21.01
C PHE A 153 9.30 -35.57 22.17
N ALA A 154 8.20 -36.31 21.98
CA ALA A 154 7.66 -37.18 23.01
C ALA A 154 8.61 -38.35 23.31
N SER A 155 9.25 -38.91 22.28
CA SER A 155 10.03 -40.15 22.35
C SER A 155 11.55 -39.97 22.18
N ASP A 156 12.02 -38.97 21.43
CA ASP A 156 13.38 -38.95 20.85
C ASP A 156 14.33 -37.95 21.54
N ASP A 157 14.34 -37.92 22.87
CA ASP A 157 15.10 -36.94 23.67
C ASP A 157 16.62 -36.94 23.39
N SER A 158 17.20 -38.11 23.11
CA SER A 158 18.63 -38.23 22.81
C SER A 158 19.02 -37.57 21.49
N GLN A 159 18.14 -37.61 20.49
CA GLN A 159 18.35 -36.93 19.21
C GLN A 159 18.24 -35.42 19.38
N LEU A 160 17.27 -34.96 20.18
CA LEU A 160 17.14 -33.55 20.52
C LEU A 160 18.37 -33.02 21.26
N LEU A 161 18.90 -33.77 22.24
CA LEU A 161 20.16 -33.42 22.92
C LEU A 161 21.32 -33.31 21.94
N SER A 162 21.41 -34.25 21.00
CA SER A 162 22.46 -34.23 19.98
C SER A 162 22.39 -32.96 19.13
N LEU A 163 21.19 -32.49 18.78
CA LEU A 163 21.03 -31.23 18.06
C LEU A 163 21.42 -30.01 18.91
N ILE A 164 21.05 -29.99 20.19
CA ILE A 164 21.42 -28.89 21.09
C ILE A 164 22.94 -28.79 21.21
N LYS A 165 23.65 -29.92 21.32
CA LYS A 165 25.12 -29.93 21.34
C LYS A 165 25.72 -29.52 19.99
N GLU A 166 25.12 -29.97 18.89
CA GLU A 166 25.57 -29.64 17.54
C GLU A 166 25.46 -28.13 17.26
N PHE A 167 24.31 -27.54 17.60
CA PHE A 167 23.99 -26.13 17.39
C PHE A 167 24.23 -25.26 18.63
N HIS A 168 25.02 -25.73 19.60
CA HIS A 168 25.25 -24.98 20.84
C HIS A 168 25.75 -23.57 20.50
N PRO A 169 25.10 -22.50 20.99
CA PRO A 169 25.44 -21.13 20.64
C PRO A 169 26.94 -20.79 20.79
N ASP A 170 27.54 -21.17 21.92
CA ASP A 170 28.95 -20.87 22.22
C ASP A 170 29.94 -21.96 21.79
N HIS A 171 29.48 -23.20 21.65
CA HIS A 171 30.33 -24.39 21.55
C HIS A 171 29.79 -25.40 20.51
N PRO A 172 29.49 -24.96 19.28
CA PRO A 172 28.85 -25.82 18.30
C PRO A 172 29.78 -26.95 17.86
N THR A 173 29.20 -28.13 17.66
CA THR A 173 29.94 -29.31 17.18
C THR A 173 29.40 -29.74 15.82
N PRO A 174 30.17 -29.65 14.71
CA PRO A 174 31.59 -29.30 14.57
C PRO A 174 31.86 -27.79 14.35
N ASN A 175 33.10 -27.35 14.60
CA ASN A 175 33.58 -25.94 14.53
C ASN A 175 33.29 -25.13 13.23
N HIS A 176 32.72 -25.74 12.18
CA HIS A 176 32.50 -25.09 10.89
C HIS A 176 31.23 -24.23 10.83
N PHE A 177 30.27 -24.38 11.76
CA PHE A 177 29.01 -23.62 11.76
C PHE A 177 29.17 -22.09 11.73
N TRP A 178 30.29 -21.56 12.24
CA TRP A 178 30.57 -20.11 12.27
C TRP A 178 31.90 -19.71 11.62
N SER A 179 32.64 -20.66 11.04
CA SER A 179 33.96 -20.37 10.45
C SER A 179 33.86 -20.11 8.95
N ILE A 180 34.28 -18.93 8.50
CA ILE A 180 34.32 -18.50 7.08
C ILE A 180 35.35 -19.31 6.25
N LYS A 181 36.13 -20.22 6.87
CA LYS A 181 37.19 -20.97 6.19
C LYS A 181 36.66 -22.23 5.51
N LYS A 182 36.42 -22.06 4.21
CA LYS A 182 36.05 -23.03 3.18
C LYS A 182 36.93 -24.29 3.19
N ASN A 183 36.30 -25.46 3.32
CA ASN A 183 36.89 -26.73 2.91
C ASN A 183 36.11 -27.27 1.69
N PRO A 184 36.69 -27.31 0.48
CA PRO A 184 35.95 -27.49 -0.77
C PRO A 184 35.47 -28.92 -1.09
N SER A 185 35.60 -29.89 -0.18
CA SER A 185 35.36 -31.32 -0.49
C SER A 185 34.14 -31.97 0.18
N SER A 186 33.41 -31.26 1.04
CA SER A 186 32.07 -31.65 1.54
C SER A 186 31.56 -30.55 2.46
N GLU A 187 30.63 -29.72 1.97
CA GLU A 187 30.02 -28.66 2.76
C GLU A 187 28.59 -29.10 3.04
N PHE A 188 28.32 -29.59 4.26
CA PHE A 188 26.97 -30.00 4.65
C PHE A 188 26.25 -28.83 5.33
N PHE A 189 25.00 -28.59 4.96
CA PHE A 189 24.14 -27.57 5.55
C PHE A 189 22.86 -28.19 6.09
N LYS A 190 22.58 -27.99 7.37
CA LYS A 190 21.39 -28.53 8.04
C LYS A 190 20.30 -27.48 8.20
N VAL A 191 19.07 -27.84 7.88
CA VAL A 191 17.88 -26.99 8.04
C VAL A 191 16.95 -27.63 9.05
N LEU A 192 16.67 -26.89 10.13
CA LEU A 192 15.77 -27.31 11.21
C LEU A 192 14.45 -26.57 11.03
N TYR A 193 13.34 -27.30 10.93
CA TYR A 193 12.05 -26.65 10.75
C TYR A 193 10.86 -27.47 11.26
N PHE A 194 9.79 -26.77 11.63
CA PHE A 194 8.48 -27.36 11.84
C PHE A 194 7.71 -27.40 10.52
N ASP A 195 7.14 -28.54 10.14
CA ASP A 195 6.21 -28.64 9.01
C ASP A 195 4.79 -28.70 9.59
N PHE A 196 4.06 -27.58 9.56
CA PHE A 196 2.67 -27.59 10.02
C PHE A 196 1.83 -28.37 8.98
N PRO A 197 0.80 -29.14 9.38
CA PRO A 197 0.25 -30.20 8.53
C PRO A 197 -0.19 -29.75 7.12
N GLY A 198 0.55 -30.18 6.10
CA GLY A 198 0.33 -29.93 4.67
C GLY A 198 1.62 -30.20 3.87
N HIS A 199 1.54 -30.25 2.54
CA HIS A 199 2.72 -30.21 1.66
C HIS A 199 2.59 -29.11 0.60
N ASP A 200 1.44 -28.42 0.57
CA ASP A 200 1.10 -27.35 -0.35
C ASP A 200 0.13 -26.35 0.31
N GLU A 201 -0.04 -25.16 -0.29
CA GLU A 201 -0.95 -24.10 0.19
C GLU A 201 -2.37 -24.64 0.47
N LYS A 202 -2.85 -25.58 -0.35
CA LYS A 202 -4.24 -26.06 -0.34
C LYS A 202 -4.52 -27.05 0.78
N SER A 203 -3.63 -28.02 0.97
CA SER A 203 -3.66 -29.03 2.04
C SER A 203 -3.49 -28.36 3.40
N TRP A 204 -2.57 -27.39 3.46
CA TRP A 204 -2.36 -26.55 4.62
C TRP A 204 -3.58 -25.70 4.97
N GLY A 205 -4.09 -24.91 4.02
CA GLY A 205 -5.28 -24.08 4.23
C GLY A 205 -6.49 -24.91 4.70
N GLY A 206 -6.69 -26.10 4.12
CA GLY A 206 -7.75 -27.02 4.53
C GLY A 206 -7.58 -27.59 5.94
N ASN A 207 -6.36 -27.93 6.37
CA ASN A 207 -6.10 -28.41 7.73
C ASN A 207 -6.19 -27.30 8.76
N TYR A 208 -5.65 -26.12 8.42
CA TYR A 208 -5.68 -24.96 9.29
C TYR A 208 -7.10 -24.41 9.49
N GLU A 209 -7.91 -24.28 8.43
CA GLU A 209 -9.31 -23.87 8.54
C GLU A 209 -10.12 -24.84 9.41
N ARG A 210 -9.87 -26.15 9.28
CA ARG A 210 -10.49 -27.16 10.16
C ARG A 210 -10.04 -26.99 11.60
N LEU A 211 -8.76 -26.74 11.84
CA LEU A 211 -8.20 -26.55 13.17
C LEU A 211 -8.77 -25.28 13.84
N ILE A 212 -8.74 -24.13 13.14
CA ILE A 212 -9.35 -22.88 13.60
C ILE A 212 -10.86 -23.04 13.80
N SER A 213 -11.59 -23.73 12.91
CA SER A 213 -13.03 -23.93 13.10
C SER A 213 -13.35 -24.78 14.33
N LYS A 214 -12.51 -25.77 14.67
CA LYS A 214 -12.62 -26.54 15.92
C LYS A 214 -12.33 -25.66 17.14
N ILE A 215 -11.34 -24.78 17.04
CA ILE A 215 -10.91 -23.89 18.13
C ILE A 215 -11.87 -22.71 18.33
N GLN A 216 -12.49 -22.17 17.27
CA GLN A 216 -13.50 -21.11 17.33
C GLN A 216 -14.69 -21.52 18.20
N ASN A 217 -15.04 -22.80 18.22
CA ASN A 217 -16.12 -23.34 19.06
C ASN A 217 -15.71 -23.54 20.53
N ALA A 218 -14.41 -23.39 20.87
CA ALA A 218 -13.84 -23.77 22.16
C ALA A 218 -12.92 -22.69 22.77
N PHE A 219 -13.18 -21.39 22.53
CA PHE A 219 -12.30 -20.29 22.99
C PHE A 219 -12.02 -20.37 24.50
N THR A 220 -10.88 -20.96 24.87
CA THR A 220 -10.39 -20.97 26.25
C THR A 220 -9.33 -19.88 26.41
N PRO A 221 -9.25 -19.22 27.59
CA PRO A 221 -8.14 -18.31 27.91
C PRO A 221 -6.74 -18.94 27.84
N SER A 222 -6.65 -20.26 27.71
CA SER A 222 -5.39 -21.00 27.53
C SER A 222 -4.93 -21.11 26.08
N PHE A 223 -5.82 -20.90 25.10
CA PHE A 223 -5.46 -21.03 23.69
C PHE A 223 -4.79 -19.78 23.12
N VAL A 224 -5.23 -18.59 23.54
CA VAL A 224 -4.63 -17.31 23.15
C VAL A 224 -3.50 -16.97 24.10
N LYS A 225 -2.32 -16.69 23.55
CA LYS A 225 -1.10 -16.51 24.34
C LYS A 225 -0.21 -15.40 23.77
N THR A 226 0.48 -14.71 24.65
CA THR A 226 1.62 -13.85 24.35
C THR A 226 2.83 -14.30 25.15
N PHE A 227 3.97 -14.23 24.48
CA PHE A 227 5.28 -14.66 24.93
C PHE A 227 6.06 -13.39 25.25
N VAL A 228 6.35 -13.16 26.53
CA VAL A 228 6.78 -11.85 27.03
C VAL A 228 8.24 -11.92 27.44
N HIS A 229 9.07 -11.13 26.76
CA HIS A 229 10.49 -11.04 27.00
C HIS A 229 10.83 -9.63 27.53
N PRO A 230 11.07 -9.47 28.84
CA PRO A 230 11.58 -8.22 29.39
C PRO A 230 13.08 -8.11 29.15
N PHE A 231 13.55 -6.89 28.85
CA PHE A 231 14.97 -6.56 28.77
C PHE A 231 15.22 -5.09 29.15
N ILE A 232 16.49 -4.75 29.38
CA ILE A 232 16.95 -3.41 29.70
C ILE A 232 17.83 -2.94 28.52
N SER A 233 17.45 -1.82 27.90
CA SER A 233 18.23 -1.19 26.82
C SER A 233 19.20 -0.17 27.40
N ASP A 234 20.45 -0.23 26.94
CA ASP A 234 21.48 0.78 27.21
C ASP A 234 21.35 1.92 26.20
N GLU A 235 20.71 3.02 26.61
CA GLU A 235 20.55 4.18 25.75
C GLU A 235 21.68 5.19 26.00
N ARG A 236 22.51 5.40 24.98
CA ARG A 236 23.44 6.53 24.92
C ARG A 236 22.84 7.56 23.98
N ALA A 237 22.24 8.63 24.50
CA ALA A 237 21.80 9.73 23.65
C ALA A 237 23.01 10.39 22.97
N ARG A 238 23.19 10.11 21.67
CA ARG A 238 24.24 10.71 20.83
C ARG A 238 24.21 12.24 20.80
N SER A 239 23.11 12.88 21.21
CA SER A 239 22.94 14.34 21.18
C SER A 239 23.05 15.05 22.55
N LEU A 240 22.97 14.34 23.68
CA LEU A 240 22.85 14.97 25.01
C LEU A 240 23.90 14.50 26.04
N ASN A 241 24.77 13.55 25.69
CA ASN A 241 25.79 13.01 26.60
C ASN A 241 25.21 12.42 27.90
N THR A 242 23.90 12.15 27.94
CA THR A 242 23.22 11.43 29.01
C THR A 242 23.16 9.95 28.63
N SER A 243 23.85 9.13 29.41
CA SER A 243 23.71 7.67 29.41
C SER A 243 22.66 7.27 30.44
N GLY A 244 21.75 6.39 30.06
CA GLY A 244 20.81 5.79 31.01
C GLY A 244 20.17 4.55 30.42
N TYR A 245 19.14 4.06 31.11
CA TYR A 245 18.52 2.80 30.80
C TYR A 245 17.06 2.99 30.39
N GLU A 246 16.55 2.05 29.59
CA GLU A 246 15.13 1.89 29.35
C GLU A 246 14.70 0.48 29.72
N PHE A 247 13.65 0.35 30.53
CA PHE A 247 13.05 -0.95 30.82
C PHE A 247 11.98 -1.25 29.77
N VAL A 248 12.17 -2.35 29.04
CA VAL A 248 11.36 -2.70 27.88
C VAL A 248 10.70 -4.05 28.10
N ILE A 249 9.43 -4.14 27.73
CA ILE A 249 8.67 -5.40 27.73
C ILE A 249 8.33 -5.71 26.27
N GLN A 250 8.95 -6.73 25.69
CA GLN A 250 8.61 -7.23 24.36
C GLN A 250 7.50 -8.26 24.45
N TYR A 251 6.38 -8.01 23.79
CA TYR A 251 5.27 -8.95 23.68
C TYR A 251 5.32 -9.62 22.31
N TRP A 252 5.71 -10.89 22.27
CA TRP A 252 5.76 -11.71 21.07
C TRP A 252 4.43 -12.46 20.88
N PHE A 253 4.03 -12.57 19.62
CA PHE A 253 2.78 -13.16 19.17
C PHE A 253 3.09 -14.20 18.10
N PHE A 254 2.82 -15.46 18.42
CA PHE A 254 2.93 -16.53 17.45
C PHE A 254 1.65 -16.67 16.65
N TYR A 255 1.79 -16.67 15.33
CA TYR A 255 0.73 -17.01 14.41
C TYR A 255 1.18 -18.22 13.59
N PRO A 256 0.38 -19.30 13.49
CA PRO A 256 0.88 -20.50 12.81
C PRO A 256 1.03 -20.33 11.30
N HIS A 257 0.47 -19.27 10.70
CA HIS A 257 0.08 -19.28 9.29
C HIS A 257 -0.40 -17.89 8.83
N ASN A 258 0.13 -17.34 7.73
CA ASN A 258 -0.37 -16.13 7.08
C ASN A 258 -0.91 -16.41 5.66
N ASP A 259 -1.86 -15.57 5.21
CA ASP A 259 -2.45 -15.67 3.85
C ASP A 259 -2.28 -14.30 3.15
N GLY A 260 -1.05 -13.77 3.24
CA GLY A 260 -0.64 -12.45 2.79
C GLY A 260 -0.25 -12.41 1.30
N GLY A 261 0.65 -11.50 0.91
CA GLY A 261 1.38 -11.66 -0.37
C GLY A 261 2.52 -12.68 -0.26
N ASN A 262 2.94 -12.90 0.97
CA ASN A 262 3.76 -13.98 1.46
C ASN A 262 2.80 -15.00 2.06
N ASN A 263 2.70 -16.18 1.46
CA ASN A 263 2.01 -17.29 2.09
C ASN A 263 3.09 -18.17 2.69
N HIS A 264 3.38 -18.02 3.99
CA HIS A 264 4.28 -18.92 4.71
C HIS A 264 3.66 -19.37 6.03
N GLU A 265 4.19 -20.49 6.48
CA GLU A 265 3.95 -21.03 7.81
C GLU A 265 4.77 -20.27 8.84
N GLY A 266 4.21 -20.20 10.05
CA GLY A 266 4.77 -19.58 11.25
C GLY A 266 5.17 -18.12 11.09
N ASP A 267 4.64 -17.28 11.96
CA ASP A 267 5.01 -15.89 12.08
C ASP A 267 5.19 -15.51 13.55
N TRP A 268 6.15 -14.63 13.80
CA TRP A 268 6.50 -14.11 15.10
C TRP A 268 6.52 -12.60 15.03
N GLU A 269 5.40 -12.00 15.39
CA GLU A 269 5.23 -10.56 15.44
C GLU A 269 5.37 -10.06 16.86
N HIS A 270 5.75 -8.79 17.05
CA HIS A 270 5.89 -8.27 18.41
C HIS A 270 5.55 -6.79 18.56
N ILE A 271 5.37 -6.38 19.82
CA ILE A 271 5.24 -4.99 20.26
C ILE A 271 6.19 -4.78 21.42
N ASN A 272 6.96 -3.68 21.40
CA ASN A 272 7.69 -3.24 22.58
C ASN A 272 6.87 -2.22 23.34
N VAL A 273 6.81 -2.38 24.67
CA VAL A 273 6.29 -1.36 25.59
C VAL A 273 7.42 -0.93 26.49
N VAL A 274 7.80 0.35 26.40
CA VAL A 274 8.80 0.97 27.27
C VAL A 274 8.07 1.66 28.40
N ILE A 275 8.49 1.37 29.63
CA ILE A 275 7.84 1.90 30.84
C ILE A 275 8.78 2.80 31.63
N SER A 276 8.19 3.75 32.36
CA SER A 276 8.93 4.69 33.21
C SER A 276 8.03 5.14 34.37
N PRO A 277 8.61 5.53 35.52
CA PRO A 277 7.91 6.39 36.48
C PRO A 277 7.40 7.67 35.81
N LEU A 278 6.25 8.18 36.28
CA LEU A 278 5.59 9.35 35.72
C LEU A 278 6.48 10.61 35.78
N ASP A 279 7.19 10.82 36.88
CA ASP A 279 8.10 11.94 37.09
C ASP A 279 9.41 11.86 36.29
N LYS A 280 9.66 10.71 35.63
CA LYS A 280 10.85 10.44 34.80
C LYS A 280 10.52 10.16 33.34
N VAL A 281 9.27 10.36 32.91
CA VAL A 281 8.81 9.93 31.57
C VAL A 281 9.62 10.55 30.41
N GLU A 282 10.16 11.75 30.58
CA GLU A 282 10.98 12.45 29.58
C GLU A 282 12.46 12.03 29.61
N ASP A 283 12.92 11.41 30.70
CA ASP A 283 14.32 11.06 30.94
C ASP A 283 14.60 9.57 30.72
N PHE A 284 15.90 9.20 30.73
CA PHE A 284 16.31 7.81 30.90
C PHE A 284 16.33 7.42 32.37
N LEU A 285 16.13 6.14 32.65
CA LEU A 285 16.22 5.59 34.00
C LEU A 285 17.69 5.58 34.44
N THR A 286 17.92 5.89 35.72
CA THR A 286 19.22 5.66 36.36
C THR A 286 19.36 4.19 36.79
N ALA A 287 20.57 3.77 37.16
CA ALA A 287 20.80 2.42 37.69
C ALA A 287 19.95 2.13 38.94
N ASN A 288 19.79 3.12 39.82
CA ASN A 288 18.95 2.98 41.01
C ASN A 288 17.46 2.85 40.65
N ASP A 289 16.98 3.58 39.63
CA ASP A 289 15.59 3.49 39.18
C ASP A 289 15.27 2.09 38.63
N VAL A 290 16.20 1.51 37.86
CA VAL A 290 16.10 0.12 37.35
C VAL A 290 16.04 -0.86 38.52
N GLN A 291 16.94 -0.76 39.49
CA GLN A 291 16.94 -1.64 40.67
C GLN A 291 15.62 -1.55 41.46
N GLN A 292 15.11 -0.33 41.67
CA GLN A 292 13.83 -0.12 42.37
C GLN A 292 12.65 -0.74 41.60
N LEU A 293 12.63 -0.60 40.27
CA LEU A 293 11.63 -1.23 39.41
C LEU A 293 11.69 -2.75 39.52
N LEU A 294 12.89 -3.33 39.50
CA LEU A 294 13.11 -4.77 39.65
C LEU A 294 12.69 -5.30 41.04
N GLN A 295 12.68 -4.45 42.06
CA GLN A 295 12.12 -4.74 43.40
C GLN A 295 10.60 -4.56 43.48
N GLY A 296 9.95 -4.19 42.38
CA GLY A 296 8.50 -3.99 42.29
C GLY A 296 8.00 -2.60 42.69
N LYS A 297 8.91 -1.61 42.85
CA LYS A 297 8.50 -0.23 43.11
C LYS A 297 7.71 0.33 41.92
N GLY A 298 6.67 1.11 42.22
CA GLY A 298 5.80 1.72 41.20
C GLY A 298 4.73 0.79 40.61
N LEU A 299 4.68 -0.49 41.04
CA LEU A 299 3.57 -1.40 40.73
C LEU A 299 2.25 -1.02 41.44
N SER A 300 2.32 -0.22 42.51
CA SER A 300 1.15 0.30 43.21
C SER A 300 0.80 1.71 42.77
N ASP A 301 -0.48 1.99 42.56
CA ASP A 301 -0.97 3.34 42.23
C ASP A 301 -1.20 4.23 43.46
N ARG A 302 -0.69 3.83 44.64
CA ARG A 302 -0.81 4.61 45.88
C ARG A 302 -0.05 5.93 45.82
N ASN A 303 1.11 5.95 45.15
CA ASN A 303 1.87 7.17 44.91
C ASN A 303 1.89 7.47 43.41
N ARG A 304 1.02 8.40 42.98
CA ARG A 304 0.82 8.72 41.56
C ARG A 304 2.09 9.13 40.82
N ASN A 305 3.04 9.77 41.51
CA ASN A 305 4.29 10.22 40.88
C ASN A 305 5.26 9.05 40.64
N GLU A 306 5.21 8.02 41.49
CA GLU A 306 6.03 6.81 41.36
C GLU A 306 5.31 5.70 40.56
N SER A 307 4.04 5.92 40.19
CA SER A 307 3.29 4.99 39.33
C SER A 307 3.99 4.82 37.99
N LEU A 308 4.20 3.56 37.61
CA LEU A 308 4.72 3.23 36.29
C LEU A 308 3.66 3.53 35.22
N ILE A 309 4.12 4.15 34.14
CA ILE A 309 3.33 4.52 32.96
C ILE A 309 4.04 4.09 31.67
N ILE A 310 3.32 4.16 30.55
CA ILE A 310 3.89 3.91 29.22
C ILE A 310 4.67 5.15 28.77
N LYS A 311 5.98 5.00 28.56
CA LYS A 311 6.83 6.03 27.95
C LYS A 311 6.74 5.97 26.42
N ARG A 312 6.78 4.76 25.86
CA ARG A 312 6.85 4.54 24.41
C ARG A 312 6.24 3.19 24.05
N ILE A 313 5.59 3.12 22.88
CA ILE A 313 5.15 1.85 22.29
C ILE A 313 5.71 1.76 20.89
N GLU A 314 6.27 0.60 20.56
CA GLU A 314 6.86 0.34 19.25
C GLU A 314 6.07 -0.80 18.59
N TYR A 315 5.35 -0.46 17.52
CA TYR A 315 4.55 -1.39 16.77
C TYR A 315 5.36 -1.90 15.59
N TYR A 316 5.76 -3.17 15.64
CA TYR A 316 6.48 -3.85 14.56
C TYR A 316 5.49 -4.50 13.60
N PHE A 317 5.77 -4.34 12.32
CA PHE A 317 5.01 -4.93 11.22
C PHE A 317 5.95 -5.16 10.06
N HIS A 318 6.21 -6.43 9.73
CA HIS A 318 7.26 -6.82 8.78
C HIS A 318 8.61 -6.17 9.17
N TYR A 319 9.38 -5.67 8.21
CA TYR A 319 10.67 -4.99 8.40
C TYR A 319 10.54 -3.51 8.84
N LYS A 320 9.39 -3.11 9.39
CA LYS A 320 9.08 -1.73 9.78
C LYS A 320 8.65 -1.63 11.24
N VAL A 321 8.96 -0.49 11.84
CA VAL A 321 8.51 -0.15 13.21
C VAL A 321 7.92 1.25 13.27
N MET A 322 6.69 1.37 13.76
CA MET A 322 6.08 2.68 14.05
C MET A 322 6.12 2.95 15.55
N VAL A 323 6.86 3.98 15.92
CA VAL A 323 7.03 4.42 17.31
C VAL A 323 5.95 5.43 17.70
N LEU A 324 5.22 5.14 18.77
CA LEU A 324 4.36 6.08 19.48
C LEU A 324 5.07 6.51 20.77
N ASP A 325 5.60 7.72 20.76
CA ASP A 325 6.29 8.32 21.91
C ASP A 325 5.32 9.17 22.74
N PHE A 326 5.14 8.79 24.01
CA PHE A 326 4.25 9.46 24.96
C PHE A 326 5.00 10.54 25.76
N SER A 327 6.33 10.52 25.71
CA SER A 327 7.20 11.48 26.40
C SER A 327 7.43 12.76 25.59
N HIS A 328 7.37 12.70 24.25
CA HIS A 328 7.67 13.84 23.38
C HIS A 328 6.65 14.00 22.23
N PRO A 329 5.66 14.91 22.34
CA PRO A 329 5.39 15.79 23.48
C PRO A 329 4.77 15.04 24.66
N ASN A 330 5.04 15.50 25.88
CA ASN A 330 4.65 14.79 27.09
C ASN A 330 3.13 14.79 27.26
N VAL A 331 2.53 13.65 26.93
CA VAL A 331 1.07 13.53 26.90
C VAL A 331 0.44 13.50 28.28
N TYR A 332 1.24 13.40 29.34
CA TYR A 332 0.78 13.37 30.72
C TYR A 332 0.69 14.76 31.37
N LEU A 333 1.21 15.79 30.70
CA LEU A 333 1.03 17.18 31.12
C LEU A 333 -0.45 17.61 31.10
N PRO A 334 -0.82 18.63 31.90
CA PRO A 334 -2.11 19.29 31.78
C PRO A 334 -2.41 19.69 30.34
N LYS A 335 -3.67 19.51 29.92
CA LYS A 335 -4.09 19.65 28.52
C LYS A 335 -3.69 20.99 27.88
N MET A 336 -3.71 22.07 28.66
CA MET A 336 -3.32 23.41 28.19
C MET A 336 -1.82 23.51 27.90
N GLU A 337 -0.97 22.97 28.76
CA GLU A 337 0.49 22.97 28.60
C GLU A 337 0.89 22.09 27.40
N TRP A 338 0.32 20.88 27.31
CA TRP A 338 0.55 20.01 26.16
C TRP A 338 0.11 20.65 24.83
N GLN A 339 -0.99 21.41 24.81
CA GLN A 339 -1.40 22.15 23.62
C GLN A 339 -0.43 23.27 23.23
N GLN A 340 0.26 23.87 24.20
CA GLN A 340 1.31 24.86 23.92
C GLN A 340 2.53 24.18 23.32
N GLU A 341 2.94 23.03 23.87
CA GLU A 341 4.04 22.21 23.33
C GLU A 341 3.77 21.74 21.89
N ILE A 342 2.56 21.27 21.60
CA ILE A 342 2.16 20.91 20.23
C ILE A 342 2.23 22.09 19.25
N LYS A 343 1.99 23.32 19.73
CA LYS A 343 2.06 24.53 18.90
C LYS A 343 3.51 24.97 18.65
N SER A 344 4.43 24.72 19.59
CA SER A 344 5.85 25.04 19.44
C SER A 344 6.60 24.03 18.57
N LEU A 345 6.11 22.80 18.45
CA LEU A 345 6.69 21.79 17.56
C LEU A 345 6.64 22.21 16.08
N GLU A 346 7.78 22.16 15.40
CA GLU A 346 7.87 22.36 13.95
C GLU A 346 6.93 21.40 13.19
N LYS A 347 6.24 21.96 12.19
CA LYS A 347 5.23 21.28 11.35
C LYS A 347 5.85 20.62 10.12
N ASP A 348 7.05 20.07 10.22
CA ASP A 348 7.78 19.49 9.08
C ASP A 348 7.05 18.29 8.45
N ARG A 349 6.10 17.70 9.18
CA ARG A 349 5.38 16.49 8.77
C ARG A 349 3.86 16.69 8.75
N ARG A 350 3.29 16.52 7.56
CA ARG A 350 1.84 16.49 7.35
C ARG A 350 1.16 15.43 8.23
N GLY A 351 0.26 15.88 9.10
CA GLY A 351 -0.50 15.00 9.99
C GLY A 351 0.13 14.76 11.36
N LYS A 352 1.31 15.31 11.67
CA LYS A 352 2.00 15.19 12.97
C LYS A 352 1.06 15.52 14.14
N SER A 353 0.38 16.66 14.12
CA SER A 353 -0.55 17.05 15.19
C SER A 353 -1.75 16.09 15.34
N TRP A 354 -2.17 15.41 14.27
CA TRP A 354 -3.21 14.39 14.37
C TRP A 354 -2.68 13.14 15.09
N ILE A 355 -1.45 12.72 14.76
CA ILE A 355 -0.79 11.59 15.42
C ILE A 355 -0.58 11.90 16.91
N CYS A 356 -0.03 13.06 17.27
CA CYS A 356 0.18 13.43 18.67
C CYS A 356 -1.14 13.47 19.46
N ARG A 357 -2.22 14.00 18.89
CA ARG A 357 -3.56 13.93 19.50
C ARG A 357 -4.05 12.49 19.72
N LYS A 358 -3.71 11.58 18.81
CA LYS A 358 -4.04 10.15 18.95
C LYS A 358 -3.20 9.48 20.02
N ILE A 359 -1.91 9.77 20.11
CA ILE A 359 -1.04 9.29 21.20
C ILE A 359 -1.57 9.76 22.56
N ARG A 360 -1.85 11.05 22.74
CA ARG A 360 -2.45 11.55 23.99
C ARG A 360 -3.77 10.86 24.31
N SER A 361 -4.63 10.67 23.32
CA SER A 361 -5.89 9.96 23.54
C SER A 361 -5.67 8.52 24.03
N LEU A 362 -4.64 7.82 23.57
CA LEU A 362 -4.29 6.46 24.00
C LEU A 362 -3.69 6.40 25.40
N ALA A 363 -3.15 7.52 25.91
CA ALA A 363 -2.54 7.61 27.24
C ALA A 363 -3.58 7.54 28.38
N TYR A 364 -4.86 7.70 28.07
CA TYR A 364 -5.95 7.72 29.03
C TYR A 364 -7.06 6.74 28.66
N ARG A 365 -7.73 6.18 29.68
CA ARG A 365 -8.88 5.27 29.51
C ARG A 365 -10.18 6.03 29.29
N ASP A 366 -10.20 7.30 29.64
CA ASP A 366 -11.39 8.14 29.63
C ASP A 366 -11.15 9.51 28.95
N ALA A 367 -12.24 10.13 28.49
CA ALA A 367 -12.16 11.40 27.76
C ALA A 367 -11.85 12.60 28.66
N LYS A 368 -12.00 12.48 29.99
CA LYS A 368 -11.67 13.54 30.95
C LYS A 368 -10.19 13.53 31.35
N GLU A 369 -9.41 12.55 30.86
CA GLU A 369 -7.98 12.40 31.15
C GLU A 369 -7.72 12.21 32.66
N THR A 370 -8.61 11.49 33.35
CA THR A 370 -8.53 11.21 34.80
C THR A 370 -7.90 9.86 35.11
N GLU A 371 -8.02 8.89 34.19
CA GLU A 371 -7.47 7.54 34.37
C GLU A 371 -6.38 7.26 33.34
N ILE A 372 -5.13 7.07 33.80
CA ILE A 372 -4.01 6.71 32.94
C ILE A 372 -4.22 5.29 32.40
N ASN A 373 -3.98 5.12 31.11
CA ASN A 373 -4.02 3.83 30.47
C ASN A 373 -2.65 3.15 30.53
N THR A 374 -2.60 1.96 31.11
CA THR A 374 -1.41 1.10 31.16
C THR A 374 -1.40 0.04 30.05
N HIS A 375 -2.47 -0.12 29.26
CA HIS A 375 -2.51 -1.12 28.19
C HIS A 375 -2.33 -0.45 26.83
N SER A 376 -1.35 -0.93 26.06
CA SER A 376 -1.20 -0.51 24.66
C SER A 376 -2.41 -0.98 23.84
N PHE A 377 -2.87 -0.16 22.89
CA PHE A 377 -4.00 -0.50 22.02
C PHE A 377 -3.56 -0.55 20.57
N GLY A 378 -3.60 -1.75 19.98
CA GLY A 378 -3.10 -2.02 18.62
C GLY A 378 -4.10 -2.76 17.76
N TYR A 379 -3.74 -3.01 16.50
CA TYR A 379 -4.49 -3.78 15.54
C TYR A 379 -3.62 -4.90 14.99
N ILE A 380 -4.14 -6.12 14.94
CA ILE A 380 -3.43 -7.28 14.39
C ILE A 380 -3.85 -7.57 12.96
N GLY A 381 -2.83 -7.72 12.12
CA GLY A 381 -2.87 -8.09 10.72
C GLY A 381 -3.43 -7.04 9.76
N GLY A 382 -3.14 -7.21 8.47
CA GLY A 382 -3.45 -6.28 7.39
C GLY A 382 -4.15 -6.94 6.21
N ASN A 383 -4.96 -6.16 5.50
CA ASN A 383 -5.45 -6.58 4.19
C ASN A 383 -4.41 -6.18 3.14
N CYS A 384 -3.72 -7.15 2.54
CA CYS A 384 -2.68 -6.86 1.57
C CYS A 384 -3.25 -6.24 0.28
N ARG A 385 -2.59 -5.21 -0.24
CA ARG A 385 -2.94 -4.45 -1.45
C ARG A 385 -1.74 -4.32 -2.38
N GLY A 386 -0.95 -5.39 -2.51
CA GLY A 386 0.21 -5.41 -3.39
C GLY A 386 -0.10 -5.91 -4.80
N TYR A 387 0.94 -6.02 -5.61
CA TYR A 387 0.84 -6.44 -7.02
C TYR A 387 0.40 -7.88 -7.18
N GLU A 388 0.62 -8.73 -6.17
CA GLU A 388 0.13 -10.10 -6.13
C GLU A 388 -1.39 -10.19 -6.27
N GLN A 389 -2.13 -9.15 -5.86
CA GLN A 389 -3.59 -9.11 -6.03
C GLN A 389 -4.02 -9.14 -7.49
N ILE A 390 -3.15 -8.81 -8.44
CA ILE A 390 -3.41 -8.93 -9.89
C ILE A 390 -3.37 -10.40 -10.33
N LEU A 391 -2.54 -11.21 -9.69
CA LEU A 391 -2.33 -12.62 -10.03
C LEU A 391 -3.35 -13.52 -9.31
N SER A 392 -4.02 -13.02 -8.27
CA SER A 392 -5.06 -13.75 -7.55
C SER A 392 -6.39 -13.84 -8.32
N PRO A 393 -7.13 -14.97 -8.21
CA PRO A 393 -8.50 -15.05 -8.71
C PRO A 393 -9.43 -14.10 -7.94
N PRO A 394 -10.44 -13.50 -8.60
CA PRO A 394 -11.44 -12.68 -7.92
C PRO A 394 -12.12 -13.45 -6.77
N GLY A 395 -12.35 -12.77 -5.65
CA GLY A 395 -13.02 -13.36 -4.49
C GLY A 395 -12.10 -14.03 -3.45
N LYS A 396 -10.84 -14.36 -3.79
CA LYS A 396 -9.83 -14.71 -2.76
C LYS A 396 -9.61 -13.54 -1.82
N THR A 397 -9.19 -13.84 -0.59
CA THR A 397 -9.11 -12.84 0.47
C THR A 397 -7.76 -12.88 1.13
N ASN A 398 -6.71 -12.35 0.48
CA ASN A 398 -5.39 -12.19 1.12
C ASN A 398 -5.45 -11.13 2.22
N ARG A 399 -6.13 -11.44 3.32
CA ARG A 399 -6.62 -10.49 4.32
C ARG A 399 -5.86 -10.57 5.61
N ASP A 400 -4.87 -11.46 5.68
CA ASP A 400 -4.23 -11.86 6.91
C ASP A 400 -2.70 -11.82 6.78
N SER A 401 -2.14 -10.76 6.18
CA SER A 401 -0.74 -10.44 6.41
C SER A 401 -0.59 -10.11 7.89
N HIS A 402 0.28 -10.80 8.62
CA HIS A 402 0.47 -10.49 10.04
C HIS A 402 1.25 -9.18 10.19
N GLY A 403 1.27 -8.64 11.41
CA GLY A 403 1.82 -7.32 11.71
C GLY A 403 0.97 -6.58 12.74
N ASN A 404 1.62 -5.75 13.55
CA ASN A 404 0.95 -4.95 14.58
C ASN A 404 0.88 -3.48 14.16
N TYR A 405 -0.32 -2.91 14.10
CA TYR A 405 -0.53 -1.53 13.64
C TYR A 405 -1.15 -0.66 14.72
N PRO A 406 -0.70 0.60 14.90
CA PRO A 406 -1.26 1.47 15.93
C PRO A 406 -2.65 2.04 15.57
N PHE A 407 -2.93 2.24 14.28
CA PHE A 407 -4.14 2.93 13.83
C PHE A 407 -4.82 2.26 12.63
N PRO A 408 -6.16 2.38 12.48
CA PRO A 408 -6.84 2.06 11.23
C PRO A 408 -6.37 2.98 10.10
N GLY A 409 -6.18 2.43 8.90
CA GLY A 409 -5.67 3.18 7.75
C GLY A 409 -5.13 2.29 6.63
N ILE A 410 -4.53 2.92 5.62
CA ILE A 410 -3.74 2.25 4.60
C ILE A 410 -2.28 2.61 4.85
N TYR A 411 -1.44 1.62 5.11
CA TYR A 411 0.00 1.77 5.30
C TYR A 411 0.69 1.42 3.98
N ARG A 412 1.49 2.36 3.46
CA ARG A 412 2.16 2.22 2.16
C ARG A 412 3.56 1.68 2.38
N GLU A 413 4.03 0.82 1.46
CA GLU A 413 5.39 0.31 1.45
C GLU A 413 5.81 -0.39 2.76
N VAL A 414 4.91 -1.22 3.29
CA VAL A 414 5.15 -1.95 4.54
C VAL A 414 5.31 -3.45 4.29
N GLY A 415 4.65 -3.97 3.27
CA GLY A 415 4.78 -5.38 2.92
C GLY A 415 5.84 -5.63 1.85
N PRO A 416 5.96 -6.90 1.41
CA PRO A 416 6.86 -7.36 0.35
C PRO A 416 6.70 -6.59 -0.95
N ALA A 417 7.78 -6.43 -1.71
CA ALA A 417 7.78 -5.67 -2.97
C ALA A 417 7.17 -4.25 -2.85
N ASN A 418 7.30 -3.63 -1.67
CA ASN A 418 6.68 -2.34 -1.32
C ASN A 418 5.14 -2.35 -1.39
N SER A 419 4.51 -3.49 -1.15
CA SER A 419 3.06 -3.61 -1.06
C SER A 419 2.50 -2.77 0.09
N SER A 420 1.21 -2.46 -0.01
CA SER A 420 0.49 -1.70 1.01
C SER A 420 -0.45 -2.58 1.77
N GLU A 421 -0.72 -2.21 3.01
CA GLU A 421 -1.65 -2.96 3.87
C GLU A 421 -2.74 -2.07 4.39
N GLN A 422 -3.95 -2.62 4.46
CA GLN A 422 -5.12 -1.92 4.95
C GLN A 422 -5.62 -2.48 6.28
N ILE A 423 -5.66 -1.60 7.27
CA ILE A 423 -6.32 -1.79 8.55
C ILE A 423 -7.70 -1.15 8.49
N SER A 424 -8.70 -1.99 8.66
CA SER A 424 -10.09 -1.68 8.33
C SER A 424 -11.04 -1.86 9.50
N ALA A 425 -10.67 -2.71 10.47
CA ALA A 425 -11.30 -2.72 11.79
C ALA A 425 -11.17 -1.36 12.44
N ARG A 426 -12.18 -0.99 13.23
CA ARG A 426 -12.23 0.30 13.92
C ARG A 426 -12.74 0.07 15.32
N ILE A 427 -11.89 0.39 16.28
CA ILE A 427 -12.23 0.35 17.69
C ILE A 427 -11.88 1.70 18.28
N ASP A 428 -12.85 2.28 18.97
CA ASP A 428 -12.64 3.45 19.82
C ASP A 428 -12.39 2.96 21.24
N HIS A 429 -11.14 3.07 21.71
CA HIS A 429 -10.73 2.51 22.99
C HIS A 429 -11.43 3.19 24.17
N LEU A 430 -11.80 4.47 24.06
CA LEU A 430 -12.55 5.18 25.11
C LEU A 430 -13.96 4.59 25.26
N THR A 431 -14.64 4.37 24.14
CA THR A 431 -15.94 3.68 24.12
C THR A 431 -15.79 2.24 24.62
N TYR A 432 -14.69 1.55 24.27
CA TYR A 432 -14.39 0.21 24.76
C TYR A 432 -14.33 0.16 26.29
N TYR A 433 -13.53 1.02 26.93
CA TYR A 433 -13.42 1.05 28.40
C TYR A 433 -14.74 1.42 29.09
N LYS A 434 -15.51 2.36 28.53
CA LYS A 434 -16.85 2.74 29.03
C LYS A 434 -17.85 1.57 28.97
N ASN A 435 -17.75 0.75 27.93
CA ASN A 435 -18.64 -0.40 27.75
C ASN A 435 -18.15 -1.64 28.54
N ALA A 436 -16.84 -1.80 28.69
CA ALA A 436 -16.23 -2.89 29.45
C ALA A 436 -16.60 -2.84 30.95
N SER A 437 -16.83 -1.63 31.47
CA SER A 437 -17.31 -1.38 32.84
C SER A 437 -18.81 -1.62 33.02
N SER A 438 -19.61 -1.64 31.93
CA SER A 438 -21.06 -1.88 31.97
C SER A 438 -21.49 -3.30 31.57
N LYS A 439 -20.69 -4.04 30.80
CA LYS A 439 -20.95 -5.44 30.43
C LYS A 439 -20.11 -6.42 31.25
N LYS A 440 -20.71 -7.01 32.28
CA LYS A 440 -20.27 -8.30 32.84
C LYS A 440 -20.59 -9.39 31.79
N THR A 441 -19.54 -10.07 31.33
CA THR A 441 -19.53 -11.50 30.96
C THR A 441 -20.31 -12.03 29.74
N GLU A 442 -20.65 -11.26 28.71
CA GLU A 442 -21.11 -11.84 27.43
C GLU A 442 -20.13 -11.55 26.28
N ASN A 443 -19.37 -12.58 25.90
CA ASN A 443 -18.48 -12.67 24.72
C ASN A 443 -17.34 -11.65 24.58
N LYS A 444 -16.60 -11.38 25.67
CA LYS A 444 -15.31 -10.63 25.61
C LYS A 444 -14.20 -11.33 24.81
N ASN A 445 -14.42 -12.58 24.39
CA ASN A 445 -13.44 -13.45 23.76
C ASN A 445 -14.08 -14.17 22.56
N SER A 446 -14.65 -13.41 21.61
CA SER A 446 -15.13 -13.99 20.35
C SER A 446 -14.07 -13.82 19.27
N TYR A 447 -13.86 -14.84 18.44
CA TYR A 447 -13.07 -14.69 17.21
C TYR A 447 -13.88 -13.87 16.21
N GLY A 448 -13.34 -12.75 15.78
CA GLY A 448 -14.06 -11.93 14.81
C GLY A 448 -13.43 -10.58 14.57
N ARG A 449 -13.59 -10.10 13.35
CA ARG A 449 -13.10 -8.78 12.96
C ARG A 449 -13.75 -7.70 13.81
N SER A 450 -12.93 -6.79 14.33
CA SER A 450 -13.29 -5.73 15.27
C SER A 450 -13.53 -6.19 16.71
N ASN A 451 -13.20 -7.44 17.06
CA ASN A 451 -13.11 -7.87 18.45
C ASN A 451 -11.76 -7.45 19.05
N VAL A 452 -11.71 -7.36 20.38
CA VAL A 452 -10.50 -7.01 21.14
C VAL A 452 -10.04 -8.26 21.88
N ILE A 453 -8.76 -8.56 21.78
CA ILE A 453 -8.09 -9.58 22.58
C ILE A 453 -7.33 -8.88 23.71
N GLU A 454 -7.76 -9.13 24.94
CA GLU A 454 -7.10 -8.65 26.16
C GLU A 454 -6.03 -9.67 26.60
N PHE A 455 -4.77 -9.23 26.77
CA PHE A 455 -3.65 -10.10 27.21
C PHE A 455 -3.28 -9.92 28.69
N ASP A 456 -4.00 -9.12 29.45
CA ASP A 456 -3.75 -8.85 30.88
C ASP A 456 -4.15 -10.01 31.82
N HIS A 457 -4.73 -11.09 31.30
CA HIS A 457 -5.01 -12.27 32.11
C HIS A 457 -3.73 -13.12 32.33
N PRO A 458 -3.40 -13.52 33.57
CA PRO A 458 -2.16 -14.25 33.88
C PRO A 458 -1.92 -15.52 33.05
N SER A 459 -3.00 -16.26 32.70
CA SER A 459 -2.90 -17.48 31.88
C SER A 459 -2.47 -17.22 30.44
N LYS A 460 -2.72 -16.02 29.91
CA LYS A 460 -2.40 -15.64 28.53
C LYS A 460 -0.96 -15.15 28.37
N ILE A 461 -0.25 -14.90 29.47
CA ILE A 461 1.14 -14.44 29.45
C ILE A 461 2.06 -15.60 29.80
N GLU A 462 3.19 -15.70 29.14
CA GLU A 462 4.33 -16.54 29.55
C GLU A 462 5.60 -15.71 29.47
N ILE A 463 6.34 -15.64 30.57
CA ILE A 463 7.61 -14.91 30.61
C ILE A 463 8.67 -15.80 29.97
N ILE A 464 9.50 -15.20 29.12
CA ILE A 464 10.62 -15.88 28.48
C ILE A 464 11.91 -15.14 28.84
N PRO A 465 12.90 -15.83 29.41
CA PRO A 465 14.21 -15.26 29.62
C PRO A 465 15.02 -15.22 28.32
N ASP A 466 16.19 -14.62 28.39
CA ASP A 466 17.23 -14.85 27.39
C ASP A 466 17.73 -16.31 27.39
N TRP A 467 18.24 -16.76 26.25
CA TRP A 467 18.62 -18.15 26.01
C TRP A 467 19.75 -18.64 26.94
N GLU A 468 20.66 -17.76 27.36
CA GLU A 468 21.75 -18.09 28.29
C GLU A 468 21.23 -18.50 29.68
N ARG A 469 19.98 -18.15 30.03
CA ARG A 469 19.37 -18.59 31.30
C ARG A 469 18.95 -20.05 31.26
N VAL A 470 18.62 -20.58 30.09
CA VAL A 470 18.04 -21.92 29.92
C VAL A 470 18.99 -22.93 29.28
N ILE A 471 20.09 -22.52 28.64
CA ILE A 471 20.96 -23.43 27.88
C ILE A 471 21.45 -24.62 28.73
N ASP A 472 22.02 -24.38 29.90
CA ASP A 472 22.50 -25.44 30.81
C ASP A 472 21.36 -26.35 31.30
N LEU A 473 20.17 -25.77 31.52
CA LEU A 473 18.99 -26.50 31.98
C LEU A 473 18.45 -27.42 30.87
N VAL A 474 18.45 -26.94 29.63
CA VAL A 474 18.05 -27.67 28.43
C VAL A 474 19.04 -28.81 28.15
N GLU A 475 20.33 -28.65 28.45
CA GLU A 475 21.30 -29.72 28.32
C GLU A 475 21.16 -30.79 29.41
N SER A 476 20.86 -30.40 30.65
CA SER A 476 20.87 -31.30 31.80
C SER A 476 19.52 -31.98 32.10
N ASN A 477 18.38 -31.37 31.74
CA ASN A 477 17.06 -31.84 32.14
C ASN A 477 16.13 -32.08 30.93
N ARG A 478 15.67 -33.32 30.76
CA ARG A 478 14.77 -33.74 29.67
C ARG A 478 13.47 -32.94 29.59
N GLU A 479 12.82 -32.68 30.72
CA GLU A 479 11.51 -32.01 30.70
C GLU A 479 11.66 -30.51 30.41
N ILE A 480 12.74 -29.88 30.89
CA ILE A 480 13.07 -28.50 30.54
C ILE A 480 13.47 -28.42 29.06
N ARG A 481 14.26 -29.38 28.57
CA ARG A 481 14.65 -29.47 27.16
C ARG A 481 13.44 -29.44 26.23
N LYS A 482 12.44 -30.29 26.48
CA LYS A 482 11.20 -30.32 25.68
C LYS A 482 10.45 -28.98 25.67
N ASN A 483 10.57 -28.19 26.73
CA ASN A 483 9.86 -26.92 26.87
C ASN A 483 10.60 -25.73 26.25
N TRP A 484 11.92 -25.79 26.11
CA TRP A 484 12.77 -24.63 25.79
C TRP A 484 13.74 -24.83 24.60
N PHE A 485 13.85 -26.04 24.00
CA PHE A 485 14.75 -26.28 22.86
C PHE A 485 14.54 -25.28 21.70
N TRP A 486 13.31 -24.83 21.47
CA TRP A 486 12.94 -23.91 20.39
C TRP A 486 13.52 -22.50 20.57
N LEU A 487 13.90 -22.13 21.80
CA LEU A 487 14.53 -20.85 22.10
C LEU A 487 16.03 -20.89 21.78
N VAL A 488 16.67 -22.05 21.92
CA VAL A 488 18.12 -22.22 21.76
C VAL A 488 18.52 -22.75 20.37
N LEU A 489 17.63 -23.40 19.62
CA LEU A 489 17.92 -23.94 18.30
C LEU A 489 17.49 -22.97 17.17
N PRO A 490 18.22 -22.91 16.04
CA PRO A 490 17.87 -22.06 14.88
C PRO A 490 16.74 -22.68 14.04
N ILE A 491 15.57 -22.87 14.66
CA ILE A 491 14.41 -23.50 14.04
C ILE A 491 13.66 -22.51 13.18
N ARG A 492 13.36 -22.90 11.94
CA ARG A 492 12.37 -22.27 11.09
C ARG A 492 10.97 -22.71 11.47
N TRP A 493 10.11 -21.75 11.73
CA TRP A 493 8.73 -21.99 12.12
C TRP A 493 7.89 -22.11 10.86
N GLY A 494 7.85 -23.30 10.27
CA GLY A 494 7.16 -23.54 9.02
C GLY A 494 8.02 -24.21 7.97
N TYR A 495 7.40 -24.76 6.93
CA TYR A 495 8.14 -25.25 5.78
C TYR A 495 9.10 -24.15 5.25
N PRO A 496 10.40 -24.45 5.00
CA PRO A 496 11.43 -23.42 4.90
C PRO A 496 11.18 -22.37 3.82
N VAL A 497 10.56 -22.78 2.70
CA VAL A 497 10.26 -21.92 1.56
C VAL A 497 8.91 -22.30 0.96
N SER A 498 7.93 -21.41 1.06
CA SER A 498 6.62 -21.61 0.45
C SER A 498 6.55 -21.04 -0.97
N SER A 499 5.61 -21.54 -1.77
CA SER A 499 5.38 -20.97 -3.11
C SER A 499 4.71 -19.60 -2.98
N SER A 500 5.37 -18.52 -3.42
CA SER A 500 4.77 -17.18 -3.46
C SER A 500 4.87 -16.54 -4.86
N PRO A 501 4.03 -15.53 -5.18
CA PRO A 501 4.16 -14.79 -6.41
C PRO A 501 5.56 -14.17 -6.55
N LEU A 502 6.22 -14.42 -7.68
CA LEU A 502 7.62 -14.02 -7.97
C LEU A 502 8.70 -14.83 -7.24
N ALA A 503 8.35 -15.83 -6.43
CA ALA A 503 9.34 -16.76 -5.87
C ALA A 503 10.10 -17.47 -7.00
N GLY A 504 11.44 -17.47 -6.91
CA GLY A 504 12.31 -18.08 -7.91
C GLY A 504 12.51 -17.31 -9.21
N VAL A 505 12.06 -16.06 -9.30
CA VAL A 505 12.46 -15.15 -10.40
C VAL A 505 13.92 -14.71 -10.24
N VAL A 506 14.39 -14.61 -9.00
CA VAL A 506 15.79 -14.37 -8.64
C VAL A 506 16.17 -15.39 -7.58
N ASP A 507 17.18 -16.22 -7.87
CA ASP A 507 17.69 -17.22 -6.92
C ASP A 507 18.19 -16.53 -5.64
N HIS A 508 17.98 -17.17 -4.48
CA HIS A 508 18.36 -16.67 -3.15
C HIS A 508 17.77 -15.30 -2.74
N MET A 509 16.74 -14.80 -3.41
CA MET A 509 16.05 -13.57 -3.01
C MET A 509 14.81 -13.89 -2.18
N ASP A 510 14.77 -13.39 -0.94
CA ASP A 510 13.56 -13.41 -0.12
C ASP A 510 12.54 -12.43 -0.71
N VAL A 511 11.55 -12.97 -1.41
CA VAL A 511 10.35 -12.21 -1.82
C VAL A 511 9.24 -12.31 -0.77
N GLY A 512 9.62 -12.77 0.44
CA GLY A 512 8.77 -13.03 1.58
C GLY A 512 8.18 -14.45 1.61
N ASN A 513 8.80 -15.38 0.89
CA ASN A 513 8.43 -16.78 0.88
C ASN A 513 9.10 -17.64 1.96
N LEU A 514 10.04 -17.06 2.71
CA LEU A 514 10.78 -17.79 3.75
C LEU A 514 10.00 -17.83 5.05
N SER A 515 9.91 -19.01 5.68
CA SER A 515 9.40 -19.13 7.04
C SER A 515 10.36 -18.45 8.03
N VAL A 516 9.84 -17.77 9.05
CA VAL A 516 10.65 -17.05 10.04
C VAL A 516 11.44 -18.00 10.95
N VAL A 517 12.57 -17.54 11.48
CA VAL A 517 13.29 -18.23 12.57
C VAL A 517 12.68 -17.86 13.92
N GLY A 518 12.97 -18.63 14.97
CA GLY A 518 12.46 -18.34 16.32
C GLY A 518 12.86 -16.96 16.86
N PRO A 519 12.11 -16.39 17.83
CA PRO A 519 12.29 -15.01 18.30
C PRO A 519 13.72 -14.61 18.68
N ALA A 520 14.46 -15.46 19.40
CA ALA A 520 15.85 -15.19 19.82
C ALA A 520 16.86 -15.11 18.65
N TYR A 521 16.44 -15.52 17.45
CA TYR A 521 17.22 -15.46 16.21
C TYR A 521 16.75 -14.33 15.27
N ILE A 522 15.71 -13.57 15.65
CA ILE A 522 15.21 -12.41 14.90
C ILE A 522 15.91 -11.14 15.38
N GLU A 523 16.37 -10.30 14.47
CA GLU A 523 17.18 -9.11 14.75
C GLU A 523 16.56 -8.07 15.72
N ALA A 524 15.28 -8.19 16.07
CA ALA A 524 14.60 -7.35 17.05
C ALA A 524 14.68 -7.85 18.51
N TRP A 525 15.14 -9.08 18.76
CA TRP A 525 15.36 -9.58 20.12
C TRP A 525 16.35 -8.67 20.87
N ASN A 526 16.04 -8.31 22.13
CA ASN A 526 16.86 -7.39 22.93
C ASN A 526 17.13 -6.02 22.27
N ARG A 527 16.21 -5.52 21.44
CA ARG A 527 16.39 -4.22 20.75
C ARG A 527 15.13 -3.37 20.75
N VAL A 528 15.36 -2.06 20.81
CA VAL A 528 14.34 -1.03 20.66
C VAL A 528 14.41 -0.34 19.31
N SER A 529 13.30 0.21 18.87
CA SER A 529 13.20 1.12 17.73
C SER A 529 13.77 0.50 16.44
N GLY A 530 14.40 1.31 15.57
CA GLY A 530 15.03 0.84 14.33
C GLY A 530 16.42 0.26 14.60
N GLY A 531 16.64 -0.99 14.21
CA GLY A 531 17.91 -1.72 14.36
C GLY A 531 18.25 -2.48 13.07
N SER A 532 19.22 -3.42 13.12
CA SER A 532 19.39 -4.36 12.00
C SER A 532 18.04 -5.04 11.72
N GLY A 533 17.63 -5.04 10.45
CA GLY A 533 16.41 -5.72 10.01
C GLY A 533 15.12 -4.89 10.06
N PHE A 534 15.06 -3.86 10.91
CA PHE A 534 13.85 -3.04 11.08
C PHE A 534 14.13 -1.55 10.86
N SER A 535 13.36 -0.94 9.96
CA SER A 535 13.47 0.49 9.65
C SER A 535 12.31 1.30 10.22
N VAL A 536 12.61 2.47 10.80
CA VAL A 536 11.60 3.31 11.45
C VAL A 536 10.61 3.87 10.42
N TYR A 537 9.33 3.57 10.63
CA TYR A 537 8.21 4.06 9.86
C TYR A 537 7.66 5.34 10.48
N VAL A 538 8.06 6.48 9.92
CA VAL A 538 7.62 7.81 10.38
C VAL A 538 6.55 8.35 9.42
N PRO A 539 5.24 8.20 9.68
CA PRO A 539 4.24 8.42 8.65
C PRO A 539 3.85 9.88 8.44
N HIS A 540 3.65 10.27 7.17
CA HIS A 540 2.78 11.36 6.76
C HIS A 540 1.35 10.86 6.62
N LYS A 541 0.36 11.65 7.05
CA LYS A 541 -1.05 11.31 6.91
C LYS A 541 -1.70 12.09 5.76
N PHE A 542 -2.28 11.35 4.82
CA PHE A 542 -3.11 11.86 3.72
C PHE A 542 -4.55 11.36 3.81
N SER A 543 -5.42 11.96 3.00
CA SER A 543 -6.81 11.53 2.86
C SER A 543 -6.92 10.52 1.73
N SER A 544 -7.72 9.47 1.93
CA SER A 544 -8.06 8.50 0.87
C SER A 544 -9.13 9.00 -0.12
N LEU A 545 -9.38 10.31 -0.21
CA LEU A 545 -10.43 10.87 -1.08
C LEU A 545 -10.11 10.68 -2.56
N PHE A 546 -8.83 10.85 -2.92
CA PHE A 546 -8.32 10.61 -4.25
C PHE A 546 -7.30 9.46 -4.19
N PRO A 547 -7.24 8.60 -5.23
CA PRO A 547 -6.17 7.62 -5.34
C PRO A 547 -4.84 8.37 -5.36
N LEU A 548 -3.94 7.97 -4.47
CA LEU A 548 -2.64 8.63 -4.30
C LEU A 548 -1.58 8.02 -5.22
N ASP A 549 -1.86 6.83 -5.73
CA ASP A 549 -1.13 6.10 -6.75
C ASP A 549 -2.00 4.95 -7.29
N TRP A 550 -1.46 4.20 -8.25
CA TRP A 550 -2.18 3.10 -8.90
C TRP A 550 -2.60 1.97 -7.95
N GLN A 551 -1.72 1.55 -7.03
CA GLN A 551 -2.02 0.50 -6.05
C GLN A 551 -3.05 0.93 -4.99
N SER A 552 -3.23 2.24 -4.76
CA SER A 552 -4.17 2.73 -3.74
C SER A 552 -5.63 2.29 -4.00
N SER A 553 -5.97 2.00 -5.25
CA SER A 553 -7.27 1.47 -5.67
C SER A 553 -7.39 -0.05 -5.60
N PHE A 554 -6.32 -0.77 -5.23
CA PHE A 554 -6.37 -2.22 -5.16
C PHE A 554 -7.32 -2.69 -4.05
N SER A 555 -7.99 -3.79 -4.36
CA SER A 555 -8.96 -4.45 -3.49
C SER A 555 -8.78 -5.95 -3.59
N ASN A 556 -8.70 -6.59 -2.44
CA ASN A 556 -8.46 -8.03 -2.34
C ASN A 556 -9.61 -8.82 -2.99
N LYS A 557 -10.80 -8.23 -3.10
CA LYS A 557 -11.96 -8.87 -3.73
C LYS A 557 -11.87 -8.93 -5.26
N LEU A 558 -11.05 -8.07 -5.89
CA LEU A 558 -11.07 -7.88 -7.33
C LEU A 558 -10.19 -8.90 -8.08
N GLY A 559 -9.18 -9.49 -7.43
CA GLY A 559 -8.22 -10.36 -8.11
C GLY A 559 -7.65 -9.71 -9.38
N LEU A 560 -7.65 -10.43 -10.50
CA LEU A 560 -7.26 -9.92 -11.82
C LEU A 560 -7.90 -8.58 -12.23
N PHE A 561 -9.09 -8.23 -11.72
CA PHE A 561 -9.71 -6.93 -12.00
C PHE A 561 -8.98 -5.76 -11.34
N ASN A 562 -8.03 -6.01 -10.43
CA ASN A 562 -7.06 -5.01 -9.95
C ASN A 562 -6.13 -4.49 -11.04
N LEU A 563 -6.00 -5.19 -12.18
CA LEU A 563 -5.34 -4.63 -13.36
C LEU A 563 -6.26 -3.65 -14.10
N VAL A 564 -7.55 -4.02 -14.27
CA VAL A 564 -8.48 -3.27 -15.13
C VAL A 564 -9.05 -2.03 -14.43
N ILE A 565 -9.64 -2.21 -13.25
CA ILE A 565 -10.39 -1.16 -12.56
C ILE A 565 -9.46 -0.01 -12.10
N PRO A 566 -8.36 -0.26 -11.35
CA PRO A 566 -7.37 0.77 -11.04
C PRO A 566 -6.80 1.47 -12.27
N THR A 567 -6.59 0.75 -13.38
CA THR A 567 -6.13 1.36 -14.63
C THR A 567 -7.18 2.32 -15.20
N LEU A 568 -8.45 1.94 -15.24
CA LEU A 568 -9.53 2.86 -15.63
C LEU A 568 -9.68 4.03 -14.65
N GLU A 569 -9.43 3.83 -13.35
CA GLU A 569 -9.46 4.89 -12.35
C GLU A 569 -8.30 5.88 -12.47
N ASN A 570 -7.24 5.53 -13.18
CA ASN A 570 -6.07 6.37 -13.35
C ASN A 570 -5.90 6.89 -14.79
N ILE A 571 -6.49 6.23 -15.79
CA ILE A 571 -6.46 6.64 -17.19
C ILE A 571 -7.66 7.54 -17.52
N PRO A 572 -7.45 8.65 -18.25
CA PRO A 572 -8.54 9.52 -18.62
C PRO A 572 -9.31 8.98 -19.83
N PRO A 573 -10.62 9.26 -19.95
CA PRO A 573 -11.41 10.14 -19.07
C PRO A 573 -11.97 9.46 -17.81
N PHE A 574 -11.84 8.14 -17.72
CA PHE A 574 -12.56 7.34 -16.73
C PHE A 574 -12.15 7.73 -15.31
N ASN A 575 -10.90 8.12 -15.11
CA ASN A 575 -10.42 8.65 -13.84
C ASN A 575 -11.27 9.80 -13.29
N LEU A 576 -11.67 10.77 -14.12
CA LEU A 576 -12.47 11.91 -13.69
C LEU A 576 -13.90 11.49 -13.36
N VAL A 577 -14.53 10.74 -14.27
CA VAL A 577 -15.91 10.28 -14.10
C VAL A 577 -16.05 9.40 -12.86
N LEU A 578 -15.14 8.43 -12.69
CA LEU A 578 -15.12 7.55 -11.53
C LEU A 578 -14.78 8.31 -10.26
N SER A 579 -13.84 9.26 -10.30
CA SER A 579 -13.53 10.09 -9.13
C SER A 579 -14.74 10.91 -8.69
N LEU A 580 -15.39 11.64 -9.61
CA LEU A 580 -16.59 12.43 -9.32
C LEU A 580 -17.74 11.56 -8.80
N PHE A 581 -17.92 10.37 -9.38
CA PHE A 581 -18.91 9.42 -8.90
C PHE A 581 -18.59 8.92 -7.49
N LYS A 582 -17.31 8.65 -7.19
CA LYS A 582 -16.88 8.13 -5.88
C LYS A 582 -16.82 9.16 -4.77
N VAL A 583 -16.58 10.45 -5.06
CA VAL A 583 -16.44 11.49 -4.02
C VAL A 583 -17.64 11.53 -3.05
N PRO A 584 -18.92 11.52 -3.50
CA PRO A 584 -20.07 11.48 -2.60
C PRO A 584 -20.06 10.24 -1.69
N PHE A 585 -19.82 9.04 -2.24
CA PHE A 585 -19.80 7.80 -1.45
C PHE A 585 -18.60 7.70 -0.50
N ASN A 586 -17.44 8.25 -0.90
CA ASN A 586 -16.26 8.34 -0.05
C ASN A 586 -16.39 9.44 1.02
N GLY A 587 -17.21 10.46 0.78
CA GLY A 587 -17.54 11.51 1.75
C GLY A 587 -18.46 11.04 2.86
N LEU A 588 -19.36 10.10 2.56
CA LEU A 588 -20.31 9.50 3.52
C LEU A 588 -19.66 8.43 4.42
N ASN A 589 -18.56 7.80 3.97
CA ASN A 589 -17.81 6.86 4.79
C ASN A 589 -16.72 7.58 5.61
N PRO A 590 -16.52 7.23 6.88
CA PRO A 590 -15.52 7.90 7.69
C PRO A 590 -14.12 7.68 7.07
N ARG A 591 -13.47 8.79 6.68
CA ARG A 591 -12.24 8.82 5.85
C ARG A 591 -11.17 7.90 6.39
N LYS A 592 -10.61 7.02 5.55
CA LYS A 592 -9.46 6.19 5.92
C LYS A 592 -8.19 7.05 5.76
N PRO A 593 -7.35 7.20 6.81
CA PRO A 593 -6.05 7.84 6.62
C PRO A 593 -5.18 6.94 5.75
N VAL A 594 -4.39 7.55 4.88
CA VAL A 594 -3.29 6.87 4.17
C VAL A 594 -1.99 7.36 4.77
N PHE A 595 -1.15 6.42 5.20
CA PHE A 595 0.14 6.67 5.83
C PHE A 595 1.25 6.41 4.81
N PHE A 596 2.17 7.36 4.64
CA PHE A 596 3.37 7.24 3.80
C PHE A 596 4.62 7.40 4.65
N PRO A 597 5.69 6.64 4.40
CA PRO A 597 6.95 6.83 5.12
C PRO A 597 7.58 8.22 4.84
N LYS A 598 8.31 8.77 5.82
CA LYS A 598 8.93 10.12 5.81
C LYS A 598 9.79 10.42 4.58
N GLU A 599 10.39 9.41 3.96
CA GLU A 599 11.27 9.57 2.79
C GLU A 599 10.50 9.81 1.48
N LYS A 600 9.20 9.44 1.44
CA LYS A 600 8.40 9.43 0.21
C LYS A 600 7.06 10.10 0.45
N ILE A 601 7.06 11.43 0.39
CA ILE A 601 5.83 12.18 0.15
C ILE A 601 5.53 12.09 -1.35
N PRO A 602 4.29 11.77 -1.76
CA PRO A 602 3.92 11.78 -3.17
C PRO A 602 4.12 13.17 -3.79
N PHE A 603 4.62 13.19 -5.01
CA PHE A 603 5.10 14.38 -5.74
C PHE A 603 3.95 15.24 -6.32
N ARG A 604 2.94 15.60 -5.51
CA ARG A 604 1.59 16.08 -5.90
C ARG A 604 0.63 14.93 -6.21
N PHE A 605 -0.65 15.22 -6.02
CA PHE A 605 -1.77 14.29 -6.16
C PHE A 605 -2.79 14.82 -7.16
N VAL A 606 -3.13 16.11 -7.03
CA VAL A 606 -4.16 16.75 -7.85
C VAL A 606 -3.71 18.15 -8.25
N GLY A 607 -4.01 18.53 -9.48
CA GLY A 607 -3.72 19.88 -9.97
C GLY A 607 -4.88 20.44 -10.76
N ILE A 608 -5.12 21.74 -10.63
CA ILE A 608 -6.08 22.46 -11.46
C ILE A 608 -5.29 23.42 -12.33
N SER A 609 -5.63 23.52 -13.61
CA SER A 609 -5.06 24.54 -14.49
C SER A 609 -6.16 25.27 -15.22
N VAL A 610 -5.99 26.59 -15.34
CA VAL A 610 -6.91 27.46 -16.09
C VAL A 610 -6.07 28.27 -17.07
N GLY A 611 -6.56 28.40 -18.29
CA GLY A 611 -5.79 29.07 -19.33
C GLY A 611 -6.60 29.43 -20.56
N MET A 612 -5.86 29.85 -21.57
CA MET A 612 -6.41 30.17 -22.88
C MET A 612 -5.70 29.36 -23.95
N PHE A 613 -6.40 29.11 -25.05
CA PHE A 613 -5.81 28.45 -26.20
C PHE A 613 -6.13 29.20 -27.50
N LYS A 614 -5.31 28.92 -28.51
CA LYS A 614 -5.48 29.38 -29.87
C LYS A 614 -5.35 28.18 -30.80
N GLN A 615 -6.29 28.07 -31.74
CA GLN A 615 -6.36 26.94 -32.65
C GLN A 615 -6.71 27.38 -34.06
N ASN A 616 -6.05 26.76 -35.04
CA ASN A 616 -6.37 26.97 -36.44
C ASN A 616 -7.52 26.05 -36.85
N ILE A 617 -8.52 26.61 -37.52
CA ILE A 617 -9.59 25.85 -38.15
C ILE A 617 -9.14 25.55 -39.59
N PRO A 618 -8.99 24.27 -39.97
CA PRO A 618 -8.70 23.91 -41.35
C PRO A 618 -9.94 24.11 -42.24
N GLU A 619 -9.73 24.32 -43.53
CA GLU A 619 -10.79 24.65 -44.50
C GLU A 619 -11.94 23.62 -44.53
N ASN A 620 -11.62 22.33 -44.37
CA ASN A 620 -12.60 21.24 -44.28
C ASN A 620 -13.47 21.26 -43.00
N LEU A 621 -13.12 22.09 -42.02
CA LEU A 621 -13.97 22.36 -40.86
C LEU A 621 -14.78 23.64 -41.08
N ALA A 622 -14.30 24.59 -41.90
CA ALA A 622 -15.09 25.75 -42.32
C ALA A 622 -16.27 25.34 -43.23
N THR A 623 -16.13 24.25 -43.99
CA THR A 623 -17.26 23.63 -44.73
C THR A 623 -18.38 23.11 -43.82
N LEU A 624 -18.19 23.06 -42.49
CA LEU A 624 -19.24 22.73 -41.53
C LEU A 624 -20.30 23.82 -41.36
N SER A 625 -20.13 25.01 -41.94
CA SER A 625 -21.13 26.09 -41.93
C SER A 625 -22.50 25.70 -42.48
N PHE A 626 -22.64 24.49 -43.03
CA PHE A 626 -23.80 24.04 -43.75
C PHE A 626 -24.40 22.79 -43.07
N SER A 627 -25.37 22.99 -42.18
CA SER A 627 -26.26 21.90 -41.75
C SER A 627 -27.19 21.51 -42.91
N PRO A 628 -27.56 20.23 -43.09
CA PRO A 628 -28.48 19.79 -44.16
C PRO A 628 -29.80 20.57 -44.18
N GLU A 629 -30.27 20.96 -43.00
CA GLU A 629 -31.48 21.77 -42.78
C GLU A 629 -31.32 23.20 -43.32
N GLN A 630 -30.11 23.76 -43.26
CA GLN A 630 -29.79 25.13 -43.64
C GLN A 630 -29.38 25.26 -45.10
N VAL A 631 -28.82 24.19 -45.67
CA VAL A 631 -28.36 24.12 -47.06
C VAL A 631 -29.47 24.52 -48.03
N ASN A 632 -30.69 23.99 -47.86
CA ASN A 632 -31.78 24.22 -48.81
C ASN A 632 -32.17 25.71 -48.90
N GLU A 633 -32.28 26.39 -47.75
CA GLU A 633 -32.57 27.83 -47.72
C GLU A 633 -31.45 28.65 -48.35
N ILE A 634 -30.19 28.25 -48.13
CA ILE A 634 -29.03 28.88 -48.77
C ILE A 634 -29.10 28.67 -50.30
N LYS A 635 -29.40 27.46 -50.79
CA LYS A 635 -29.56 27.20 -52.23
C LYS A 635 -30.65 28.08 -52.83
N GLU A 636 -31.81 28.15 -52.19
CA GLU A 636 -32.93 28.99 -52.63
C GLU A 636 -32.54 30.46 -52.73
N ARG A 637 -31.84 31.00 -51.72
CA ARG A 637 -31.38 32.39 -51.74
C ARG A 637 -30.38 32.66 -52.86
N ILE A 638 -29.47 31.72 -53.13
CA ILE A 638 -28.50 31.85 -54.21
C ILE A 638 -29.16 31.74 -55.60
N ILE A 639 -30.05 30.75 -55.81
CA ILE A 639 -30.77 30.56 -57.09
C ILE A 639 -31.62 31.79 -57.45
N ARG A 640 -32.19 32.48 -56.46
CA ARG A 640 -32.91 33.76 -56.69
C ARG A 640 -32.00 34.87 -57.21
N ILE A 641 -30.71 34.84 -56.90
CA ILE A 641 -29.73 35.86 -57.30
C ILE A 641 -29.04 35.46 -58.61
N ASP A 642 -28.73 34.18 -58.76
CA ASP A 642 -28.13 33.61 -59.96
C ASP A 642 -28.90 32.35 -60.39
N PRO A 643 -29.90 32.48 -61.28
CA PRO A 643 -30.69 31.33 -61.76
C PRO A 643 -29.87 30.26 -62.47
N TYR A 644 -28.65 30.59 -62.92
CA TYR A 644 -27.72 29.67 -63.62
C TYR A 644 -26.71 29.01 -62.66
N TYR A 645 -26.98 29.02 -61.35
CA TYR A 645 -26.14 28.48 -60.28
C TYR A 645 -25.66 27.01 -60.46
N GLN A 646 -26.17 26.25 -61.42
CA GLN A 646 -25.86 24.83 -61.63
C GLN A 646 -24.46 24.48 -62.17
N ASN A 647 -23.52 25.44 -62.31
CA ASN A 647 -22.18 25.16 -62.84
C ASN A 647 -21.09 25.04 -61.75
N ASN A 648 -20.42 23.88 -61.71
CA ASN A 648 -19.40 23.47 -60.72
C ASN A 648 -18.10 24.30 -60.66
N ASN A 649 -17.98 25.40 -61.43
CA ASN A 649 -16.73 26.16 -61.61
C ASN A 649 -16.66 27.51 -60.87
N MET A 650 -17.50 27.74 -59.87
CA MET A 650 -17.45 28.99 -59.09
C MET A 650 -16.23 29.06 -58.16
N LYS A 651 -15.57 30.22 -58.16
CA LYS A 651 -14.55 30.56 -57.17
C LYS A 651 -15.21 30.65 -55.80
N ARG A 652 -14.60 29.97 -54.82
CA ARG A 652 -15.04 29.93 -53.43
C ARG A 652 -13.87 30.29 -52.54
N GLU A 653 -14.11 31.14 -51.56
CA GLU A 653 -13.11 31.52 -50.57
C GLU A 653 -13.66 31.20 -49.18
N TYR A 654 -13.00 30.28 -48.48
CA TYR A 654 -13.36 29.91 -47.12
C TYR A 654 -12.86 30.96 -46.14
N ILE A 655 -13.75 31.39 -45.26
CA ILE A 655 -13.42 32.29 -44.17
C ILE A 655 -13.44 31.51 -42.89
N SER A 656 -12.32 31.58 -42.19
CA SER A 656 -12.21 30.99 -40.88
C SER A 656 -11.32 31.81 -39.97
N GLU A 657 -11.91 32.26 -38.87
CA GLU A 657 -11.14 32.90 -37.82
C GLU A 657 -10.45 31.86 -36.94
N LYS A 658 -9.34 32.26 -36.32
CA LYS A 658 -8.65 31.41 -35.34
C LYS A 658 -9.53 31.26 -34.11
N MET A 659 -9.79 30.02 -33.71
CA MET A 659 -10.49 29.72 -32.46
C MET A 659 -9.67 30.21 -31.28
N LYS A 660 -10.33 30.95 -30.41
CA LYS A 660 -9.81 31.33 -29.10
C LYS A 660 -10.83 30.92 -28.06
N GLY A 661 -10.34 30.48 -26.90
CA GLY A 661 -11.23 29.96 -25.88
C GLY A 661 -10.54 29.82 -24.54
N ALA A 662 -11.36 29.62 -23.51
CA ALA A 662 -10.91 29.24 -22.19
C ALA A 662 -10.71 27.73 -22.12
N MET A 663 -9.72 27.30 -21.35
CA MET A 663 -9.54 25.90 -21.00
C MET A 663 -9.48 25.73 -19.49
N PHE A 664 -10.11 24.64 -19.04
CA PHE A 664 -10.06 24.16 -17.67
C PHE A 664 -9.45 22.77 -17.69
N GLN A 665 -8.49 22.53 -16.82
CA GLN A 665 -7.76 21.29 -16.77
C GLN A 665 -7.68 20.77 -15.34
N LEU A 666 -7.85 19.47 -15.19
CA LEU A 666 -7.70 18.73 -13.94
C LEU A 666 -6.68 17.62 -14.13
N ASN A 667 -5.67 17.59 -13.26
CA ASN A 667 -4.52 16.70 -13.32
C ASN A 667 -4.57 15.74 -12.15
N PHE A 668 -4.38 14.46 -12.42
CA PHE A 668 -4.16 13.44 -11.42
C PHE A 668 -2.73 12.92 -11.56
N HIS A 669 -1.92 13.14 -10.54
CA HIS A 669 -0.52 12.76 -10.54
C HIS A 669 -0.39 11.30 -10.11
N MET A 670 0.06 10.44 -11.02
CA MET A 670 0.29 9.01 -10.75
C MET A 670 1.73 8.73 -10.28
N GLY A 671 2.60 9.74 -10.36
CA GLY A 671 3.99 9.69 -9.94
C GLY A 671 4.74 10.95 -10.38
N ARG A 672 6.08 10.91 -10.30
CA ARG A 672 6.91 12.08 -10.68
C ARG A 672 6.87 12.41 -12.16
N ARG A 673 6.68 11.39 -13.00
CA ARG A 673 6.70 11.53 -14.46
C ARG A 673 5.34 11.36 -15.11
N LEU A 674 4.49 10.49 -14.58
CA LEU A 674 3.24 10.13 -15.21
C LEU A 674 2.09 10.93 -14.61
N ILE A 675 1.36 11.65 -15.47
CA ILE A 675 0.24 12.52 -15.09
C ILE A 675 -0.93 12.22 -16.01
N SER A 676 -2.12 12.08 -15.43
CA SER A 676 -3.37 11.92 -16.14
C SER A 676 -4.09 13.27 -16.20
N GLU A 677 -4.19 13.86 -17.40
CA GLU A 677 -4.76 15.19 -17.63
C GLU A 677 -6.16 15.08 -18.23
N ASN A 678 -7.12 15.79 -17.64
CA ASN A 678 -8.48 15.94 -18.14
C ASN A 678 -8.71 17.41 -18.50
N ILE A 679 -9.00 17.72 -19.76
CA ILE A 679 -9.12 19.09 -20.25
C ILE A 679 -10.52 19.30 -20.82
N LEU A 680 -11.22 20.32 -20.34
CA LEU A 680 -12.45 20.83 -20.92
C LEU A 680 -12.15 22.16 -21.62
N ARG A 681 -12.55 22.26 -22.89
CA ARG A 681 -12.39 23.46 -23.72
C ARG A 681 -13.72 23.90 -24.25
N TYR A 682 -13.87 25.22 -24.29
CA TYR A 682 -14.96 25.89 -24.96
C TYR A 682 -14.37 26.93 -25.91
N SER A 683 -14.82 26.92 -27.15
CA SER A 683 -14.43 27.90 -28.16
C SER A 683 -15.58 28.27 -29.06
N CYS A 684 -15.58 29.52 -29.47
CA CYS A 684 -16.39 30.03 -30.57
C CYS A 684 -15.46 30.57 -31.64
N ALA A 685 -15.83 30.43 -32.92
CA ALA A 685 -15.15 31.08 -34.02
C ALA A 685 -16.10 31.34 -35.18
N THR A 686 -15.90 32.46 -35.87
CA THR A 686 -16.62 32.74 -37.09
C THR A 686 -16.08 31.88 -38.23
N VAL A 687 -16.98 31.13 -38.87
CA VAL A 687 -16.71 30.32 -40.04
C VAL A 687 -17.72 30.66 -41.14
N GLY A 688 -17.30 30.56 -42.38
CA GLY A 688 -18.16 30.87 -43.50
C GLY A 688 -17.47 30.71 -44.85
N GLU A 689 -18.18 31.18 -45.87
CA GLU A 689 -17.76 31.07 -47.26
C GLU A 689 -18.15 32.33 -48.03
N ASN A 690 -17.28 32.76 -48.94
CA ASN A 690 -17.56 33.75 -49.97
C ASN A 690 -17.74 33.02 -51.29
N ILE A 691 -18.93 33.14 -51.89
CA ILE A 691 -19.24 32.54 -53.18
C ILE A 691 -19.28 33.65 -54.22
N TYR A 692 -18.40 33.58 -55.22
CA TYR A 692 -18.37 34.55 -56.31
C TYR A 692 -19.35 34.12 -57.41
N LEU A 693 -20.51 34.78 -57.45
CA LEU A 693 -21.57 34.54 -58.42
C LEU A 693 -21.31 35.33 -59.71
N ASN A 694 -21.73 34.81 -60.87
CA ASN A 694 -21.43 35.45 -62.16
C ASN A 694 -22.19 36.78 -62.34
N ASN A 695 -23.38 36.88 -61.74
CA ASN A 695 -24.26 38.05 -61.87
C ASN A 695 -24.04 39.11 -60.79
N ARG A 696 -22.94 39.06 -60.01
CA ARG A 696 -22.69 39.99 -58.90
C ARG A 696 -21.22 40.38 -58.77
N ALA A 697 -20.96 41.67 -58.58
CA ALA A 697 -19.60 42.18 -58.34
C ALA A 697 -19.07 41.84 -56.94
N GLU A 698 -19.94 41.78 -55.93
CA GLU A 698 -19.59 41.35 -54.57
C GLU A 698 -19.86 39.85 -54.36
N PRO A 699 -19.02 39.15 -53.57
CA PRO A 699 -19.29 37.76 -53.23
C PRO A 699 -20.55 37.64 -52.36
N PHE A 700 -21.32 36.58 -52.59
CA PHE A 700 -22.39 36.14 -51.69
C PHE A 700 -21.75 35.62 -50.39
N LYS A 701 -22.05 36.27 -49.26
CA LYS A 701 -21.38 36.03 -47.99
C LYS A 701 -22.22 35.12 -47.11
N ILE A 702 -21.69 33.96 -46.79
CA ILE A 702 -22.27 33.06 -45.80
C ILE A 702 -21.42 33.14 -44.54
N ARG A 703 -22.03 33.42 -43.40
CA ARG A 703 -21.35 33.57 -42.11
C ARG A 703 -22.10 32.83 -41.03
N SER A 704 -21.34 32.31 -40.08
CA SER A 704 -21.85 31.52 -38.97
C SER A 704 -20.84 31.47 -37.82
N GLU A 705 -21.31 31.09 -36.64
CA GLU A 705 -20.51 30.93 -35.44
C GLU A 705 -20.40 29.45 -35.09
N LEU A 706 -19.19 28.89 -35.14
CA LEU A 706 -18.92 27.52 -34.72
C LEU A 706 -18.78 27.47 -33.20
N ASN A 707 -19.78 26.92 -32.53
CA ASN A 707 -19.73 26.61 -31.10
C ASN A 707 -19.16 25.21 -30.91
N LEU A 708 -17.94 25.12 -30.36
CA LEU A 708 -17.22 23.87 -30.18
C LEU A 708 -16.88 23.66 -28.71
N TRP A 709 -17.28 22.50 -28.22
CA TRP A 709 -16.84 21.95 -26.94
C TRP A 709 -15.93 20.75 -27.15
N GLU A 710 -14.90 20.65 -26.32
CA GLU A 710 -13.99 19.52 -26.33
C GLU A 710 -13.72 19.06 -24.90
N TYR A 711 -13.80 17.75 -24.70
CA TYR A 711 -13.32 17.08 -23.51
C TYR A 711 -12.25 16.08 -23.88
N ILE A 712 -11.02 16.31 -23.42
CA ILE A 712 -9.82 15.61 -23.84
C ILE A 712 -9.14 14.98 -22.63
N GLY A 713 -8.93 13.67 -22.68
CA GLY A 713 -8.15 12.92 -21.70
C GLY A 713 -6.76 12.61 -22.24
N SER A 714 -5.70 12.92 -21.50
CA SER A 714 -4.30 12.70 -21.91
C SER A 714 -3.48 11.99 -20.85
N LEU A 715 -2.60 11.09 -21.27
CA LEU A 715 -1.49 10.63 -20.45
C LEU A 715 -0.25 11.46 -20.79
N ARG A 716 0.25 12.19 -19.79
CA ARG A 716 1.44 13.04 -19.87
C ARG A 716 2.63 12.34 -19.22
N TYR A 717 3.77 12.39 -19.89
CA TYR A 717 5.06 11.92 -19.38
C TYR A 717 6.06 13.09 -19.32
N ASN A 718 6.46 13.46 -18.10
CA ASN A 718 7.51 14.46 -17.87
C ASN A 718 8.88 13.86 -18.16
N LEU A 719 9.61 14.49 -19.07
CA LEU A 719 10.99 14.13 -19.43
C LEU A 719 11.97 14.52 -18.31
N LYS A 720 11.66 15.60 -17.56
CA LYS A 720 12.37 16.02 -16.35
C LYS A 720 11.37 16.40 -15.25
N THR A 721 11.77 16.22 -13.98
CA THR A 721 10.91 16.41 -12.79
C THR A 721 11.32 17.61 -11.93
N GLY A 722 12.15 18.50 -12.46
CA GLY A 722 12.64 19.71 -11.77
C GLY A 722 11.60 20.83 -11.71
N ASN A 723 12.07 22.08 -11.55
CA ASN A 723 11.21 23.27 -11.65
C ASN A 723 10.76 23.52 -13.09
N THR A 724 11.54 23.05 -14.06
CA THR A 724 11.21 23.09 -15.48
C THR A 724 10.96 21.66 -15.95
N GLN A 725 9.72 21.40 -16.37
CA GLN A 725 9.23 20.07 -16.72
C GLN A 725 8.80 20.06 -18.19
N PRO A 726 9.73 19.80 -19.13
CA PRO A 726 9.35 19.45 -20.49
C PRO A 726 8.64 18.10 -20.48
N TYR A 727 7.59 17.97 -21.29
CA TYR A 727 6.78 16.77 -21.33
C TYR A 727 6.24 16.47 -22.73
N VAL A 728 5.88 15.21 -22.91
CA VAL A 728 5.09 14.73 -24.06
C VAL A 728 3.78 14.16 -23.53
N LYS A 729 2.74 14.18 -24.36
CA LYS A 729 1.47 13.56 -24.01
C LYS A 729 0.73 13.04 -25.23
N ALA A 730 -0.11 12.04 -25.00
CA ALA A 730 -1.03 11.53 -26.00
C ALA A 730 -2.33 11.12 -25.33
N GLY A 731 -3.41 11.05 -26.10
CA GLY A 731 -4.68 10.62 -25.60
C GLY A 731 -5.80 10.72 -26.60
N TYR A 732 -7.02 10.78 -26.08
CA TYR A 732 -8.24 10.79 -26.87
C TYR A 732 -9.32 11.61 -26.17
N GLY A 733 -10.38 11.94 -26.90
CA GLY A 733 -11.44 12.79 -26.37
C GLY A 733 -12.69 12.85 -27.22
N TRP A 734 -13.64 13.63 -26.71
CA TRP A 734 -14.89 13.97 -27.35
C TRP A 734 -14.84 15.41 -27.80
N ASN A 735 -15.20 15.65 -29.04
CA ASN A 735 -15.55 16.97 -29.54
C ASN A 735 -16.99 16.92 -30.03
N TRP A 736 -17.76 17.95 -29.66
CA TRP A 736 -19.11 18.14 -30.15
C TRP A 736 -19.30 19.61 -30.46
N TYR A 737 -20.06 19.87 -31.51
CA TYR A 737 -20.22 21.21 -32.03
C TYR A 737 -21.62 21.43 -32.55
N ARG A 738 -21.94 22.71 -32.73
CA ARG A 738 -23.07 23.18 -33.52
C ARG A 738 -22.68 24.49 -34.19
N VAL A 739 -23.40 24.83 -35.22
CA VAL A 739 -23.27 26.12 -35.89
C VAL A 739 -24.42 27.01 -35.45
N GLU A 740 -24.11 28.26 -35.11
CA GLU A 740 -25.05 29.27 -34.62
C GLU A 740 -25.04 30.49 -35.53
N ASN A 741 -26.10 31.31 -35.44
CA ASN A 741 -26.20 32.61 -36.10
C ASN A 741 -25.90 32.54 -37.62
N VAL A 742 -26.37 31.48 -38.28
CA VAL A 742 -26.13 31.31 -39.72
C VAL A 742 -26.87 32.40 -40.48
N SER A 743 -26.11 33.14 -41.27
CA SER A 743 -26.60 34.25 -42.09
C SER A 743 -26.08 34.15 -43.51
N ALA A 744 -26.92 34.60 -44.44
CA ALA A 744 -26.60 34.73 -45.85
C ALA A 744 -26.82 36.20 -46.25
N ASP A 745 -25.76 36.85 -46.75
CA ASP A 745 -25.70 38.29 -47.03
C ASP A 745 -26.17 39.17 -45.88
N GLY A 746 -25.75 38.83 -44.65
CA GLY A 746 -26.08 39.58 -43.45
C GLY A 746 -27.52 39.37 -42.94
N ARG A 747 -28.32 38.52 -43.58
CA ARG A 747 -29.66 38.13 -43.10
C ARG A 747 -29.64 36.72 -42.53
N LEU A 748 -30.08 36.56 -41.29
CA LEU A 748 -30.24 35.26 -40.64
C LEU A 748 -31.14 34.33 -41.46
N LEU A 749 -30.85 33.03 -41.42
CA LEU A 749 -31.73 31.98 -41.94
C LEU A 749 -32.97 31.81 -41.04
N LYS A 750 -34.01 31.12 -41.54
CA LYS A 750 -35.19 30.78 -40.73
C LYS A 750 -34.83 29.89 -39.54
N GLU A 751 -33.90 28.97 -39.74
CA GLU A 751 -33.30 28.15 -38.69
C GLU A 751 -31.81 28.49 -38.53
N PRO A 752 -31.48 29.55 -37.75
CA PRO A 752 -30.12 30.05 -37.67
C PRO A 752 -29.18 29.17 -36.83
N HIS A 753 -29.68 28.12 -36.16
CA HIS A 753 -28.89 27.23 -35.32
C HIS A 753 -29.03 25.78 -35.76
N SER A 754 -27.92 25.06 -35.88
CA SER A 754 -27.90 23.62 -36.17
C SER A 754 -28.17 22.80 -34.89
N PRO A 755 -28.65 21.54 -35.01
CA PRO A 755 -28.61 20.60 -33.90
C PRO A 755 -27.16 20.32 -33.48
N TRP A 756 -26.99 19.81 -32.26
CA TRP A 756 -25.68 19.36 -31.78
C TRP A 756 -25.23 18.09 -32.48
N ILE A 757 -24.04 18.13 -33.08
CA ILE A 757 -23.40 16.99 -33.71
C ILE A 757 -22.43 16.35 -32.72
N ARG A 758 -22.42 15.01 -32.64
CA ARG A 758 -21.56 14.19 -31.75
C ARG A 758 -21.70 14.46 -30.25
N ARG A 759 -22.72 15.22 -29.80
CA ARG A 759 -22.96 15.45 -28.37
C ARG A 759 -23.10 14.11 -27.62
N PRO A 760 -22.33 13.89 -26.55
CA PRO A 760 -22.44 12.67 -25.74
C PRO A 760 -23.87 12.48 -25.24
N SER A 761 -24.44 11.29 -25.48
CA SER A 761 -25.80 10.93 -25.06
C SER A 761 -25.90 9.43 -24.81
N LEU A 762 -26.59 9.03 -23.74
CA LEU A 762 -26.90 7.62 -23.44
C LEU A 762 -27.85 7.00 -24.48
N THR A 763 -28.64 7.81 -25.18
CA THR A 763 -29.59 7.34 -26.21
C THR A 763 -28.95 7.13 -27.59
N LYS A 764 -27.76 7.71 -27.83
CA LYS A 764 -27.05 7.60 -29.12
C LYS A 764 -25.67 6.99 -28.88
N PHE A 765 -25.59 5.65 -28.86
CA PHE A 765 -24.37 4.91 -28.51
C PHE A 765 -23.13 5.28 -29.35
N LYS A 766 -23.33 5.64 -30.64
CA LYS A 766 -22.27 6.15 -31.54
C LYS A 766 -21.59 7.43 -31.04
N ASN A 767 -22.20 8.19 -30.12
CA ASN A 767 -21.64 9.42 -29.52
C ASN A 767 -21.04 9.18 -28.13
N LEU A 768 -21.12 7.96 -27.58
CA LEU A 768 -20.48 7.61 -26.32
C LEU A 768 -18.99 7.34 -26.49
N LEU A 769 -18.56 6.92 -27.69
CA LEU A 769 -17.15 6.64 -27.97
C LEU A 769 -16.37 7.92 -28.30
N PRO A 770 -15.07 7.99 -27.93
CA PRO A 770 -14.21 9.10 -28.31
C PRO A 770 -14.18 9.26 -29.84
N ASN A 771 -14.23 10.50 -30.30
CA ASN A 771 -14.14 10.83 -31.72
C ASN A 771 -12.89 11.66 -32.04
N SER A 772 -11.94 11.76 -31.10
CA SER A 772 -10.65 12.40 -31.34
C SER A 772 -9.50 11.73 -30.62
N TRP A 773 -8.32 11.93 -31.19
CA TRP A 773 -7.02 11.45 -30.75
C TRP A 773 -6.07 12.62 -30.83
N HIS A 774 -5.09 12.70 -29.95
CA HIS A 774 -4.10 13.76 -30.01
C HIS A 774 -2.75 13.30 -29.52
N PHE A 775 -1.73 14.01 -29.99
CA PHE A 775 -0.41 14.01 -29.39
C PHE A 775 0.01 15.45 -29.16
N GLY A 776 0.87 15.67 -28.18
CA GLY A 776 1.38 16.98 -27.90
C GLY A 776 2.64 16.96 -27.06
N LEU A 777 3.19 18.15 -26.91
CA LEU A 777 4.37 18.42 -26.12
C LEU A 777 4.20 19.77 -25.44
N GLY A 778 4.88 19.95 -24.33
CA GLY A 778 4.82 21.20 -23.61
C GLY A 778 5.92 21.33 -22.58
N ILE A 779 5.88 22.45 -21.89
CA ILE A 779 6.80 22.79 -20.81
C ILE A 779 6.01 23.45 -19.69
N GLU A 780 6.21 22.97 -18.47
CA GLU A 780 5.69 23.58 -17.25
C GLU A 780 6.86 24.15 -16.44
N VAL A 781 6.79 25.43 -16.09
CA VAL A 781 7.77 26.12 -15.25
C VAL A 781 7.11 26.45 -13.92
N ILE A 782 7.76 26.08 -12.81
CA ILE A 782 7.18 26.07 -11.47
C ILE A 782 8.01 27.00 -10.58
N PRO A 783 7.73 28.32 -10.63
CA PRO A 783 8.51 29.31 -9.89
C PRO A 783 8.27 29.23 -8.38
N ILE A 784 7.07 28.84 -7.95
CA ILE A 784 6.70 28.76 -6.53
C ILE A 784 6.50 27.29 -6.18
N LYS A 785 7.36 26.77 -5.29
CA LYS A 785 7.23 25.44 -4.71
C LYS A 785 6.85 25.54 -3.24
N THR A 786 6.00 24.61 -2.81
CA THR A 786 5.80 24.24 -1.41
C THR A 786 5.34 25.36 -0.48
N LEU A 787 4.54 26.33 -0.96
CA LEU A 787 3.79 27.20 -0.05
C LEU A 787 2.66 26.37 0.57
N ASN A 788 2.88 25.80 1.75
CA ASN A 788 1.95 24.87 2.43
C ASN A 788 1.58 23.63 1.59
N GLY A 789 2.52 23.14 0.78
CA GLY A 789 2.29 22.00 -0.13
C GLY A 789 1.53 22.34 -1.41
N ILE A 790 1.44 23.62 -1.78
CA ILE A 790 0.90 24.07 -3.06
C ILE A 790 2.04 24.56 -3.95
N ASP A 791 2.04 24.10 -5.19
CA ASP A 791 2.95 24.51 -6.25
C ASP A 791 2.19 25.30 -7.31
N ILE A 792 2.73 26.47 -7.68
CA ILE A 792 2.15 27.33 -8.73
C ILE A 792 3.08 27.31 -9.94
N GLY A 793 2.53 27.01 -11.11
CA GLY A 793 3.26 26.85 -12.36
C GLY A 793 2.62 27.55 -13.54
N LEU A 794 3.43 27.84 -14.56
CA LEU A 794 3.02 28.33 -15.87
C LEU A 794 3.32 27.26 -16.91
N LYS A 795 2.32 26.92 -17.71
CA LYS A 795 2.39 25.83 -18.69
C LYS A 795 2.15 26.35 -20.10
N LEU A 796 3.09 26.06 -21.00
CA LEU A 796 2.95 26.28 -22.44
C LEU A 796 2.88 24.92 -23.14
N GLU A 797 1.88 24.75 -24.00
CA GLU A 797 1.57 23.46 -24.61
C GLU A 797 1.20 23.60 -26.08
N TYR A 798 1.66 22.64 -26.87
CA TYR A 798 1.23 22.41 -28.24
C TYR A 798 0.55 21.04 -28.37
N LEU A 799 -0.59 20.99 -29.08
CA LEU A 799 -1.33 19.77 -29.39
C LEU A 799 -1.67 19.68 -30.87
N LYS A 800 -1.51 18.48 -31.43
CA LYS A 800 -2.07 18.07 -32.72
C LYS A 800 -3.25 17.14 -32.47
N ILE A 801 -4.45 17.58 -32.85
CA ILE A 801 -5.71 16.87 -32.61
C ILE A 801 -6.23 16.33 -33.94
N TYR A 802 -6.57 15.04 -33.97
CA TYR A 802 -7.22 14.37 -35.09
C TYR A 802 -8.64 13.99 -34.68
N SER A 803 -9.65 14.49 -35.39
CA SER A 803 -11.06 14.34 -35.03
C SER A 803 -11.88 13.74 -36.16
N SER A 804 -12.90 12.97 -35.80
CA SER A 804 -13.96 12.46 -36.65
C SER A 804 -15.25 13.23 -36.33
N ILE A 805 -15.73 14.05 -37.26
CA ILE A 805 -16.70 15.12 -36.94
C ILE A 805 -18.17 14.70 -37.05
N GLY A 806 -18.44 13.43 -37.36
CA GLY A 806 -19.78 12.85 -37.40
C GLY A 806 -20.65 13.25 -38.58
N LEU A 807 -20.03 13.66 -39.69
CA LEU A 807 -20.75 13.96 -40.92
C LEU A 807 -20.58 12.81 -41.90
N GLU A 808 -21.68 12.12 -42.20
CA GLU A 808 -21.76 11.11 -43.28
C GLU A 808 -22.17 11.75 -44.63
N MET A 809 -22.09 13.09 -44.76
CA MET A 809 -22.45 13.83 -45.96
C MET A 809 -21.24 14.37 -46.71
N ALA A 810 -21.39 14.48 -48.03
CA ALA A 810 -20.40 15.06 -48.93
C ALA A 810 -19.87 16.39 -48.38
N LEU A 811 -18.54 16.53 -48.35
CA LEU A 811 -17.79 17.73 -47.92
C LEU A 811 -18.15 19.02 -48.69
N SER A 812 -19.08 18.93 -49.64
CA SER A 812 -19.73 20.04 -50.29
C SER A 812 -21.22 19.75 -50.40
N PRO A 813 -22.12 20.68 -50.04
CA PRO A 813 -23.55 20.64 -50.44
C PRO A 813 -23.77 20.54 -51.96
N TRP A 814 -22.68 20.56 -52.73
CA TRP A 814 -22.56 20.82 -54.16
C TRP A 814 -21.82 19.69 -54.91
N SER A 815 -21.50 18.55 -54.27
CA SER A 815 -20.81 17.40 -54.90
C SER A 815 -21.41 16.05 -54.48
N GLU A 816 -21.37 15.05 -55.37
CA GLU A 816 -21.81 13.68 -55.07
C GLU A 816 -20.86 12.92 -54.13
N VAL A 817 -21.48 12.28 -53.14
CA VAL A 817 -21.06 11.16 -52.26
C VAL A 817 -19.57 10.97 -51.97
N THR A 818 -19.14 11.42 -50.78
CA THR A 818 -18.07 10.74 -50.04
C THR A 818 -18.70 9.78 -49.03
N GLN A 819 -18.52 8.46 -49.20
CA GLN A 819 -18.87 7.47 -48.17
C GLN A 819 -17.86 7.55 -47.01
N GLY A 820 -18.26 8.10 -45.86
CA GLY A 820 -17.49 8.00 -44.60
C GLY A 820 -17.42 9.30 -43.79
N ASP A 821 -17.12 9.17 -42.50
CA ASP A 821 -16.99 10.30 -41.58
C ASP A 821 -15.76 11.17 -41.90
N VAL A 822 -15.96 12.48 -42.02
CA VAL A 822 -14.90 13.44 -42.30
C VAL A 822 -13.89 13.50 -41.16
N ARG A 823 -12.61 13.36 -41.52
CA ARG A 823 -11.48 13.46 -40.58
C ARG A 823 -10.78 14.81 -40.71
N VAL A 824 -10.52 15.44 -39.57
CA VAL A 824 -9.93 16.78 -39.49
C VAL A 824 -8.71 16.75 -38.57
N SER A 825 -7.65 17.48 -38.95
CA SER A 825 -6.47 17.68 -38.11
C SER A 825 -6.33 19.14 -37.71
N ARG A 826 -6.10 19.42 -36.43
CA ARG A 826 -6.08 20.78 -35.85
C ARG A 826 -4.85 20.98 -34.98
N ASP A 827 -4.23 22.14 -35.12
CA ASP A 827 -3.08 22.58 -34.32
C ASP A 827 -3.56 23.54 -33.23
N ASN A 828 -3.18 23.24 -31.98
CA ASN A 828 -3.59 24.01 -30.82
C ASN A 828 -2.36 24.41 -30.00
N ILE A 829 -2.28 25.68 -29.62
CA ILE A 829 -1.29 26.22 -28.69
C ILE A 829 -2.05 26.78 -27.49
N SER A 830 -1.63 26.42 -26.29
CA SER A 830 -2.28 26.88 -25.06
C SER A 830 -1.28 27.35 -24.01
N LEU A 831 -1.71 28.33 -23.22
CA LEU A 831 -1.01 28.87 -22.08
C LEU A 831 -1.92 28.79 -20.86
N SER A 832 -1.45 28.23 -19.75
CA SER A 832 -2.22 28.14 -18.51
C SER A 832 -1.39 28.38 -17.26
N LEU A 833 -2.08 28.84 -16.22
CA LEU A 833 -1.62 28.80 -14.85
C LEU A 833 -2.07 27.47 -14.23
N SER A 834 -1.15 26.75 -13.59
CA SER A 834 -1.41 25.50 -12.88
C SER A 834 -1.19 25.67 -11.38
N ILE A 835 -2.12 25.18 -10.57
CA ILE A 835 -2.02 25.08 -9.12
C ILE A 835 -2.08 23.58 -8.78
N ASN A 836 -0.97 23.04 -8.27
CA ASN A 836 -0.85 21.63 -7.95
C ASN A 836 -0.69 21.43 -6.44
N TYR A 837 -1.32 20.39 -5.90
CA TYR A 837 -1.31 20.02 -4.48
C TYR A 837 -0.71 18.64 -4.25
#